data_AF-A0A1Y4U9K8-F1
#
_entry.id   AF-A0A1Y4U9K8-F1
#
_cell.length_a   1.000
_cell.length_b   1.000
_cell.length_c   1.000
_cell.angle_alpha   90.00
_cell.angle_beta   90.00
_cell.angle_gamma   90.00
#
_symmetry.space_group_name_H-M   'P 1'
#
loop_
_entity.id
_entity.type
_entity.pdbx_description
1 polymer ?
#
loop_
_entity_poly.entity_id
_entity_poly.type
_entity_poly.pdbx_seq_one_letter_code
_entity_poly.pdbx_strand_id
1 'polypeptide(L)'
;MKRIFTKISLYGLVISTALLTGCLGDEIRGTDDGSGSETTDSTIPGNSVIDARVFEALNLDLPELASVKAYYESDQYYLAAQALLNYFRTRTQVNANVNLIAPSITAEEQARADWALPVTGDAQDGYRFWVDGYADGDRPYSYQTGSKLDWTKRATAETEERFRLHRLQWMIPQGKAYRTTLDENYVTSWMSVYESWLETFPLPAGDYDFNADPSSQPEEVREALYAWRPIDVSYRLADQCDLIYYFMQSTAFTPQMLASYLSNLVEQAGHVMNHYSENGEELAQESYAVWRAGTIFPEMKQAAEWVKSGSQAMNDGVDISILNLLDLSYGGLSKVSAAYAAGDYRLALQELLNYYRTRTHGLNPNVKIESDKATDTEKSWADYAFRENGYRFYVKNYFDASAGSNVPYSYLNAEGTGIDWTIWPTKEQEHRYQLHRHQWMILQGKAYNATHDERYVANWMEVYGDWLRQNPKPDVDLDYTVYPENLPAEYRNAGWSWRPLDVAARVIDQCGLLEYYQNSETVTAEWLSTVLKHLDEQVNHIMKNYSTTSNHLITQAQAVTFAGMLFPELKNAATWRTNGPGVLGQQVTAQYFNDGWLKDGDLSYHISGIEDFRSSLLVAQLNGGESYFPSNFVSSMRKMTDVVMNMIYPDYSVPNMADTRAASWTKSVLTRNLKNYMTLFPDNAGLTWLATEGAQGTQPTTNVVTFPDGGYYVMRTGWTMQDLMMVLQNTPDGPSEQWHRQSDNNTFELWAKGRNFFPDSGAGSYGGSSETNAIRSRYGATTAHNTLTLDGKNVASDGRMLKQESKSTSSYAYEVLVLENPSYTGLTHRRSIFLVDNKFYVILDEGYGLAEGTVNLNFNVTPGDDSQVVLDSSEGGFHTAFGDGNNLYVRSVSDKVMTFAEKQGFVAYNVVTSTYKETARKAYQLDVTKSASDEAVRYVTVLYPTTDASAVKGFESDLGEWSASGASISVRIDGKTYNLSYTL
;
A
#
# COMPACT_ATOMS: atom_id res chain seq x y z
N MET A 1 20.02 -24.14 10.14
CA MET A 1 20.76 -24.59 11.34
C MET A 1 19.86 -25.53 12.15
N LYS A 2 20.23 -26.81 12.25
CA LYS A 2 19.52 -27.86 13.01
C LYS A 2 20.43 -28.28 14.18
N ARG A 3 19.80 -28.50 15.34
CA ARG A 3 20.33 -29.07 16.63
C ARG A 3 21.02 -28.06 17.55
N ILE A 4 20.35 -27.69 18.65
CA ILE A 4 20.52 -28.28 20.00
C ILE A 4 19.39 -27.67 20.87
N PHE A 5 18.37 -28.47 21.19
CA PHE A 5 17.51 -28.26 22.35
C PHE A 5 17.12 -29.65 22.84
N THR A 6 17.53 -29.99 24.05
CA THR A 6 16.98 -31.13 24.78
C THR A 6 17.09 -30.84 26.27
N LYS A 7 15.96 -31.06 26.96
CA LYS A 7 15.73 -31.13 28.42
C LYS A 7 15.33 -29.85 29.14
N ILE A 8 14.03 -29.53 29.07
CA ILE A 8 13.22 -29.21 30.25
C ILE A 8 11.92 -30.02 30.13
N SER A 9 11.60 -30.78 31.18
CA SER A 9 10.44 -31.68 31.23
C SER A 9 9.16 -30.88 31.48
N LEU A 10 8.18 -31.17 30.65
CA LEU A 10 6.78 -30.76 30.71
C LEU A 10 6.08 -31.42 31.91
N TYR A 11 5.48 -30.64 32.81
CA TYR A 11 4.28 -30.95 33.60
C TYR A 11 3.80 -29.58 34.10
N GLY A 12 2.63 -29.04 33.75
CA GLY A 12 1.39 -29.70 33.38
C GLY A 12 0.32 -29.24 34.38
N LEU A 13 -0.18 -28.04 34.13
CA LEU A 13 -1.39 -27.40 34.65
C LEU A 13 -2.44 -28.41 35.17
N VAL A 14 -2.80 -28.35 36.46
CA VAL A 14 -4.07 -28.91 36.96
C VAL A 14 -4.70 -27.91 37.94
N ILE A 15 -5.84 -27.37 37.52
CA ILE A 15 -6.80 -26.64 38.34
C ILE A 15 -7.57 -27.67 39.17
N SER A 16 -7.63 -27.49 40.48
CA SER A 16 -8.66 -28.12 41.31
C SER A 16 -8.93 -27.29 42.56
N THR A 17 -10.05 -26.58 42.54
CA THR A 17 -10.81 -26.10 43.70
C THR A 17 -11.21 -27.27 44.60
N ALA A 18 -10.94 -27.17 45.90
CA ALA A 18 -11.61 -27.98 46.92
C ALA A 18 -11.75 -27.17 48.23
N LEU A 19 -13.00 -26.82 48.53
CA LEU A 19 -13.49 -26.46 49.87
C LEU A 19 -13.30 -27.63 50.82
N LEU A 20 -12.77 -27.38 52.02
CA LEU A 20 -12.98 -28.24 53.20
C LEU A 20 -13.06 -27.35 54.46
N THR A 21 -14.30 -27.12 54.88
CA THR A 21 -14.68 -26.87 56.28
C THR A 21 -14.56 -28.18 57.06
N GLY A 22 -13.98 -28.15 58.27
CA GLY A 22 -13.97 -29.30 59.17
C GLY A 22 -13.28 -29.02 60.50
N CYS A 23 -14.08 -29.02 61.56
CA CYS A 23 -13.78 -28.65 62.94
C CYS A 23 -12.82 -29.57 63.71
N LEU A 24 -12.55 -29.12 64.95
CA LEU A 24 -12.04 -29.81 66.15
C LEU A 24 -10.53 -29.65 66.35
N GLY A 25 -10.02 -29.20 67.49
CA GLY A 25 -10.60 -29.01 68.81
C GLY A 25 -9.45 -29.10 69.82
N ASP A 26 -9.54 -28.34 70.90
CA ASP A 26 -8.62 -28.39 72.04
C ASP A 26 -8.33 -29.82 72.50
N GLU A 27 -7.07 -30.12 72.84
CA GLU A 27 -6.75 -30.84 74.07
C GLU A 27 -5.30 -30.64 74.51
N ILE A 28 -5.17 -29.94 75.64
CA ILE A 28 -4.00 -29.94 76.52
C ILE A 28 -3.98 -31.27 77.28
N ARG A 29 -2.86 -32.00 77.24
CA ARG A 29 -2.34 -32.75 78.40
C ARG A 29 -0.89 -33.15 78.19
N GLY A 30 -0.05 -32.71 79.12
CA GLY A 30 1.38 -32.91 79.09
C GLY A 30 1.84 -34.30 79.54
N THR A 31 3.12 -34.52 79.31
CA THR A 31 4.00 -35.33 80.17
C THR A 31 5.39 -34.73 80.08
N ASP A 32 5.95 -34.46 81.27
CA ASP A 32 7.37 -34.14 81.49
C ASP A 32 8.27 -35.23 80.92
N ASP A 33 9.40 -34.82 80.34
CA ASP A 33 10.72 -35.36 80.70
C ASP A 33 11.80 -34.41 80.15
N GLY A 34 12.56 -33.84 81.08
CA GLY A 34 13.54 -32.80 80.81
C GLY A 34 14.84 -33.31 80.20
N SER A 35 15.36 -32.57 79.23
CA SER A 35 16.80 -32.33 79.08
C SER A 35 16.99 -30.98 78.37
N GLY A 36 17.80 -30.11 78.98
CA GLY A 36 17.92 -28.71 78.60
C GLY A 36 18.57 -28.49 77.24
N SER A 37 17.94 -27.63 76.45
CA SER A 37 18.62 -26.75 75.50
C SER A 37 17.90 -25.41 75.58
N GLU A 38 18.60 -24.35 76.00
CA GLU A 38 18.10 -22.97 75.94
C GLU A 38 17.76 -22.63 74.48
N THR A 39 16.47 -22.71 74.15
CA THR A 39 15.95 -22.01 72.99
C THR A 39 15.83 -20.54 73.38
N THR A 40 16.65 -19.69 72.77
CA THR A 40 16.42 -18.24 72.79
C THR A 40 15.04 -17.99 72.19
N ASP A 41 14.06 -17.74 73.06
CA ASP A 41 12.73 -17.28 72.71
C ASP A 41 12.89 -15.93 71.98
N SER A 42 12.70 -15.92 70.65
CA SER A 42 12.76 -14.69 69.87
C SER A 42 11.49 -13.90 70.19
N THR A 43 11.56 -13.04 71.20
CA THR A 43 10.47 -12.12 71.53
C THR A 43 10.16 -11.26 70.31
N ILE A 44 8.91 -11.34 69.84
CA ILE A 44 8.40 -10.52 68.74
C ILE A 44 8.65 -9.04 69.10
N PRO A 45 9.28 -8.24 68.20
CA PRO A 45 9.50 -6.82 68.45
C PRO A 45 8.18 -6.08 68.78
N GLY A 46 8.25 -5.12 69.71
CA GLY A 46 7.09 -4.32 70.09
C GLY A 46 6.64 -3.36 68.98
N ASN A 47 5.38 -2.90 69.03
CA ASN A 47 4.76 -2.06 67.98
C ASN A 47 5.52 -0.78 67.63
N SER A 48 6.36 -0.24 68.52
CA SER A 48 7.09 1.03 68.32
C SER A 48 8.11 1.01 67.17
N VAL A 49 8.44 -0.16 66.62
CA VAL A 49 9.38 -0.30 65.50
C VAL A 49 8.70 -0.23 64.13
N ILE A 50 7.36 -0.16 64.09
CA ILE A 50 6.57 -0.14 62.85
C ILE A 50 6.01 1.26 62.63
N ASP A 51 6.20 1.81 61.43
CA ASP A 51 5.49 3.01 60.99
C ASP A 51 4.00 2.68 60.80
N ALA A 52 3.18 3.01 61.80
CA ALA A 52 1.76 2.67 61.82
C ALA A 52 0.95 3.36 60.71
N ARG A 53 1.47 4.42 60.09
CA ARG A 53 0.79 5.16 59.01
C ARG A 53 0.47 4.27 57.81
N VAL A 54 1.23 3.19 57.59
CA VAL A 54 0.98 2.24 56.51
C VAL A 54 -0.41 1.60 56.62
N PHE A 55 -0.86 1.27 57.83
CA PHE A 55 -2.16 0.63 58.05
C PHE A 55 -3.32 1.61 57.86
N GLU A 56 -3.07 2.90 58.11
CA GLU A 56 -4.03 3.96 57.79
C GLU A 56 -4.14 4.18 56.27
N ALA A 57 -3.04 4.00 55.54
CA ALA A 57 -2.98 4.14 54.09
C ALA A 57 -3.52 2.92 53.31
N LEU A 58 -3.50 1.72 53.89
CA LEU A 58 -3.96 0.49 53.25
C LEU A 58 -5.48 0.32 53.28
N ASN A 59 -6.05 -0.19 52.19
CA ASN A 59 -7.44 -0.66 52.15
C ASN A 59 -7.54 -2.05 52.82
N LEU A 60 -7.62 -2.06 54.16
CA LEU A 60 -7.68 -3.29 54.96
C LEU A 60 -8.94 -4.13 54.73
N ASP A 61 -9.96 -3.60 54.04
CA ASP A 61 -11.18 -4.35 53.69
C ASP A 61 -10.99 -5.31 52.50
N LEU A 62 -9.83 -5.27 51.84
CA LEU A 62 -9.48 -6.22 50.80
C LEU A 62 -9.35 -7.65 51.38
N PRO A 63 -9.99 -8.68 50.79
CA PRO A 63 -9.95 -10.05 51.29
C PRO A 63 -8.53 -10.59 51.50
N GLU A 64 -7.62 -10.26 50.58
CA GLU A 64 -6.22 -10.64 50.62
C GLU A 64 -5.43 -10.02 51.79
N LEU A 65 -5.91 -8.92 52.37
CA LEU A 65 -5.32 -8.26 53.53
C LEU A 65 -6.01 -8.61 54.86
N ALA A 66 -6.94 -9.58 54.87
CA ALA A 66 -7.69 -9.95 56.08
C ALA A 66 -6.80 -10.30 57.28
N SER A 67 -5.64 -10.95 57.04
CA SER A 67 -4.68 -11.25 58.10
C SER A 67 -3.99 -9.99 58.65
N VAL A 68 -3.67 -9.04 57.77
CA VAL A 68 -3.11 -7.73 58.17
C VAL A 68 -4.12 -6.97 59.02
N LYS A 69 -5.38 -6.93 58.60
CA LYS A 69 -6.48 -6.29 59.33
C LYS A 69 -6.66 -6.88 60.72
N ALA A 70 -6.73 -8.20 60.84
CA ALA A 70 -6.95 -8.87 62.12
C ALA A 70 -5.83 -8.59 63.15
N TYR A 71 -4.56 -8.60 62.71
CA TYR A 71 -3.44 -8.26 63.58
C TYR A 71 -3.40 -6.78 63.95
N TYR A 72 -3.72 -5.88 63.01
CA TYR A 72 -3.76 -4.45 63.27
C TYR A 72 -4.87 -4.08 64.28
N GLU A 73 -6.08 -4.61 64.12
CA GLU A 73 -7.21 -4.39 65.04
C GLU A 73 -6.98 -4.98 66.44
N SER A 74 -6.04 -5.92 66.58
CA SER A 74 -5.63 -6.53 67.86
C SER A 74 -4.42 -5.83 68.50
N ASP A 75 -4.02 -4.65 68.01
CA ASP A 75 -2.81 -3.93 68.42
C ASP A 75 -1.51 -4.77 68.31
N GLN A 76 -1.38 -5.58 67.25
CA GLN A 76 -0.19 -6.40 66.96
C GLN A 76 0.50 -5.93 65.67
N TYR A 77 1.09 -4.74 65.67
CA TYR A 77 1.55 -4.05 64.46
C TYR A 77 2.71 -4.78 63.77
N TYR A 78 3.62 -5.39 64.54
CA TYR A 78 4.71 -6.19 63.96
C TYR A 78 4.16 -7.40 63.19
N LEU A 79 3.18 -8.11 63.75
CA LEU A 79 2.54 -9.24 63.07
C LEU A 79 1.71 -8.81 61.86
N ALA A 80 1.07 -7.63 61.93
CA ALA A 80 0.37 -7.04 60.79
C ALA A 80 1.34 -6.71 59.64
N ALA A 81 2.48 -6.07 59.92
CA ALA A 81 3.51 -5.77 58.92
C ALA A 81 4.17 -7.04 58.38
N GLN A 82 4.37 -8.07 59.22
CA GLN A 82 4.90 -9.36 58.78
C GLN A 82 3.92 -10.08 57.83
N ALA A 83 2.61 -10.03 58.12
CA ALA A 83 1.57 -10.53 57.24
C ALA A 83 1.54 -9.77 55.91
N LEU A 84 1.72 -8.44 55.95
CA LEU A 84 1.80 -7.59 54.75
C LEU A 84 3.03 -7.94 53.89
N LEU A 85 4.20 -8.14 54.50
CA LEU A 85 5.40 -8.58 53.79
C LEU A 85 5.21 -9.95 53.12
N ASN A 86 4.54 -10.88 53.81
CA ASN A 86 4.22 -12.17 53.23
C ASN A 86 3.26 -12.05 52.03
N TYR A 87 2.26 -11.16 52.12
CA TYR A 87 1.40 -10.81 50.99
C TYR A 87 2.22 -10.30 49.79
N PHE A 88 3.08 -9.29 49.96
CA PHE A 88 3.89 -8.75 48.87
C PHE A 88 4.90 -9.75 48.28
N ARG A 89 5.38 -10.73 49.07
CA ARG A 89 6.24 -11.82 48.59
C ARG A 89 5.51 -12.85 47.73
N THR A 90 4.20 -12.97 47.92
CA THR A 90 3.36 -14.00 47.28
C THR A 90 2.41 -13.44 46.23
N ARG A 91 2.31 -12.10 46.12
CA ARG A 91 1.47 -11.45 45.12
C ARG A 91 1.90 -11.83 43.71
N THR A 92 0.92 -12.09 42.84
CA THR A 92 1.13 -12.51 41.45
C THR A 92 1.07 -11.37 40.45
N GLN A 93 0.97 -10.13 40.93
CA GLN A 93 0.91 -8.93 40.10
C GLN A 93 2.19 -8.79 39.27
N VAL A 94 2.04 -8.60 37.96
CA VAL A 94 3.15 -8.47 37.01
C VAL A 94 3.51 -7.00 36.85
N ASN A 95 4.80 -6.67 37.01
CA ASN A 95 5.35 -5.37 36.62
C ASN A 95 6.18 -5.55 35.34
N ALA A 96 5.70 -4.97 34.24
CA ALA A 96 6.31 -5.12 32.91
C ALA A 96 7.74 -4.54 32.83
N ASN A 97 8.10 -3.60 33.71
CA ASN A 97 9.42 -2.97 33.73
C ASN A 97 10.47 -3.82 34.47
N VAL A 98 10.06 -4.93 35.11
CA VAL A 98 10.94 -5.77 35.91
C VAL A 98 10.95 -7.21 35.36
N ASN A 99 12.09 -7.63 34.84
CA ASN A 99 12.29 -9.03 34.42
C ASN A 99 12.83 -9.88 35.59
N LEU A 100 11.92 -10.51 36.35
CA LEU A 100 12.29 -11.43 37.42
C LEU A 100 12.60 -12.85 36.95
N ILE A 101 12.28 -13.20 35.69
CA ILE A 101 12.47 -14.55 35.12
C ILE A 101 13.91 -14.73 34.64
N ALA A 102 14.44 -13.72 33.96
CA ALA A 102 15.81 -13.67 33.49
C ALA A 102 16.43 -12.30 33.88
N PRO A 103 16.76 -12.11 35.17
CA PRO A 103 17.33 -10.85 35.64
C PRO A 103 18.67 -10.60 34.96
N SER A 104 18.89 -9.34 34.57
CA SER A 104 20.14 -8.91 33.95
C SER A 104 20.53 -7.53 34.47
N ILE A 105 21.84 -7.30 34.52
CA ILE A 105 22.45 -6.03 34.91
C ILE A 105 23.61 -5.75 33.96
N THR A 106 23.74 -4.51 33.51
CA THR A 106 24.86 -4.07 32.67
C THR A 106 26.11 -3.81 33.53
N ALA A 107 27.30 -3.79 32.93
CA ALA A 107 28.54 -3.49 33.66
C ALA A 107 28.52 -2.10 34.32
N GLU A 108 27.87 -1.13 33.67
CA GLU A 108 27.74 0.22 34.19
C GLU A 108 26.78 0.27 35.40
N GLU A 109 25.62 -0.40 35.31
CA GLU A 109 24.71 -0.53 36.46
C GLU A 109 25.37 -1.28 37.62
N GLN A 110 26.13 -2.34 37.33
CA GLN A 110 26.88 -3.05 38.37
C GLN A 110 27.86 -2.11 39.10
N ALA A 111 28.64 -1.31 38.36
CA ALA A 111 29.54 -0.33 38.96
C ALA A 111 28.79 0.70 39.83
N ARG A 112 27.63 1.20 39.36
CA ARG A 112 26.76 2.10 40.13
C ARG A 112 26.25 1.45 41.42
N ALA A 113 25.92 0.17 41.39
CA ALA A 113 25.50 -0.58 42.58
C ALA A 113 26.65 -0.76 43.59
N ASP A 114 27.84 -1.11 43.09
CA ASP A 114 29.04 -1.35 43.89
C ASP A 114 29.53 -0.08 44.59
N TRP A 115 29.53 1.05 43.88
CA TRP A 115 29.92 2.37 44.41
C TRP A 115 29.03 2.84 45.57
N ALA A 116 27.77 2.43 45.58
CA ALA A 116 26.82 2.81 46.62
C ALA A 116 26.97 1.98 47.91
N LEU A 117 27.84 0.96 47.93
CA LEU A 117 28.15 0.19 49.15
C LEU A 117 29.02 1.01 50.12
N PRO A 118 28.91 0.79 51.44
CA PRO A 118 29.82 1.36 52.42
C PRO A 118 31.21 0.72 52.30
N VAL A 119 32.26 1.52 52.49
CA VAL A 119 33.65 1.02 52.62
C VAL A 119 34.08 1.13 54.08
N THR A 120 34.69 0.07 54.62
CA THR A 120 35.19 0.01 56.01
C THR A 120 36.72 0.19 56.05
N GLY A 121 37.23 0.96 57.02
CA GLY A 121 38.67 1.25 57.19
C GLY A 121 39.06 2.72 56.89
N ASP A 122 40.37 3.00 56.76
CA ASP A 122 40.91 4.36 56.51
C ASP A 122 40.65 4.89 55.07
N ALA A 123 39.99 4.11 54.22
CA ALA A 123 39.67 4.48 52.84
C ALA A 123 38.38 5.34 52.79
N GLN A 124 38.51 6.60 52.36
CA GLN A 124 37.42 7.59 52.31
C GLN A 124 36.60 7.55 51.01
N ASP A 125 36.28 6.36 50.48
CA ASP A 125 35.82 6.23 49.08
C ASP A 125 34.48 5.49 48.86
N GLY A 126 33.70 5.23 49.92
CA GLY A 126 32.36 4.61 49.90
C GLY A 126 31.20 5.60 49.83
N TYR A 127 29.96 5.09 49.79
CA TYR A 127 28.71 5.85 49.52
C TYR A 127 28.86 6.83 48.36
N ARG A 128 29.30 6.32 47.23
CA ARG A 128 29.37 7.06 45.97
C ARG A 128 28.07 6.90 45.22
N PHE A 129 27.31 7.99 45.13
CA PHE A 129 25.95 7.98 44.61
C PHE A 129 25.90 8.54 43.20
N TRP A 130 25.40 7.71 42.28
CA TRP A 130 25.23 8.10 40.89
C TRP A 130 24.10 9.12 40.74
N VAL A 131 24.42 10.27 40.14
CA VAL A 131 23.50 11.35 39.80
C VAL A 131 23.76 11.74 38.35
N ASP A 132 22.76 11.58 37.49
CA ASP A 132 22.90 11.85 36.06
C ASP A 132 23.40 13.27 35.76
N GLY A 133 24.50 13.35 35.01
CA GLY A 133 25.22 14.58 34.69
C GLY A 133 26.29 15.03 35.71
N TYR A 134 26.42 14.36 36.86
CA TYR A 134 27.31 14.79 37.95
C TYR A 134 28.25 13.67 38.40
N ALA A 135 29.56 13.90 38.25
CA ALA A 135 30.60 12.94 38.62
C ALA A 135 31.90 13.63 39.10
N ASP A 136 32.64 12.91 39.94
CA ASP A 136 34.02 13.15 40.36
C ASP A 136 34.97 12.36 39.45
N GLY A 137 35.32 12.96 38.31
CA GLY A 137 36.04 12.28 37.23
C GLY A 137 35.18 11.17 36.62
N ASP A 138 35.69 9.94 36.59
CA ASP A 138 34.97 8.77 36.05
C ASP A 138 34.06 8.08 37.08
N ARG A 139 33.87 8.68 38.27
CA ARG A 139 33.16 8.06 39.39
C ARG A 139 32.11 9.00 39.99
N PRO A 140 31.04 8.50 40.61
CA PRO A 140 30.08 9.36 41.28
C PRO A 140 30.66 10.03 42.54
N TYR A 141 30.10 11.16 42.96
CA TYR A 141 30.53 11.84 44.18
C TYR A 141 30.29 10.98 45.43
N SER A 142 31.25 11.02 46.37
CA SER A 142 31.13 10.34 47.66
C SER A 142 30.43 11.24 48.68
N TYR A 143 29.41 10.71 49.36
CA TYR A 143 28.70 11.35 50.47
C TYR A 143 29.10 10.76 51.83
N GLN A 144 30.27 10.12 51.90
CA GLN A 144 30.81 9.58 53.14
C GLN A 144 31.72 10.60 53.83
N THR A 145 31.54 10.76 55.15
CA THR A 145 32.45 11.48 56.06
C THR A 145 32.85 10.53 57.19
N GLY A 146 34.12 10.08 57.17
CA GLY A 146 34.58 9.00 58.06
C GLY A 146 33.93 7.66 57.68
N SER A 147 33.28 7.00 58.63
CA SER A 147 32.53 5.75 58.39
C SER A 147 31.01 5.96 58.30
N LYS A 148 30.56 7.20 58.14
CA LYS A 148 29.13 7.58 58.17
C LYS A 148 28.73 8.29 56.90
N LEU A 149 27.46 8.11 56.53
CA LEU A 149 26.80 8.89 55.51
C LEU A 149 26.59 10.33 56.00
N ASP A 150 26.88 11.31 55.14
CA ASP A 150 26.81 12.74 55.42
C ASP A 150 26.05 13.46 54.30
N TRP A 151 24.75 13.63 54.53
CA TRP A 151 23.85 14.34 53.63
C TRP A 151 24.12 15.85 53.55
N THR A 152 24.92 16.42 54.45
CA THR A 152 25.27 17.85 54.43
C THR A 152 26.43 18.17 53.49
N LYS A 153 27.12 17.13 53.00
CA LYS A 153 28.25 17.27 52.08
C LYS A 153 27.76 17.79 50.72
N ARG A 154 28.33 18.92 50.29
CA ARG A 154 28.06 19.53 48.99
C ARG A 154 29.10 19.08 47.98
N ALA A 155 28.71 18.20 47.07
CA ALA A 155 29.56 17.70 46.00
C ALA A 155 29.86 18.78 44.96
N THR A 156 28.87 19.61 44.65
CA THR A 156 29.00 20.73 43.70
C THR A 156 28.41 22.03 44.25
N ALA A 157 28.68 23.15 43.56
CA ALA A 157 28.00 24.42 43.81
C ALA A 157 26.66 24.52 43.07
N GLU A 158 26.30 23.53 42.25
CA GLU A 158 25.10 23.55 41.41
C GLU A 158 23.89 23.03 42.20
N THR A 159 22.86 23.87 42.27
CA THR A 159 21.60 23.55 42.98
C THR A 159 20.91 22.32 42.39
N GLU A 160 21.02 22.09 41.07
CA GLU A 160 20.36 21.00 40.36
C GLU A 160 20.94 19.62 40.72
N GLU A 161 22.24 19.53 41.02
CA GLU A 161 22.84 18.29 41.56
C GLU A 161 22.18 17.87 42.88
N ARG A 162 21.93 18.85 43.76
CA ARG A 162 21.29 18.61 45.06
C ARG A 162 19.87 18.09 44.92
N PHE A 163 19.09 18.65 43.99
CA PHE A 163 17.76 18.13 43.68
C PHE A 163 17.84 16.69 43.13
N ARG A 164 18.72 16.45 42.14
CA ARG A 164 18.83 15.15 41.47
C ARG A 164 19.41 14.04 42.33
N LEU A 165 20.23 14.37 43.33
CA LEU A 165 20.69 13.43 44.36
C LEU A 165 19.51 12.72 45.01
N HIS A 166 18.43 13.46 45.26
CA HIS A 166 17.22 12.92 45.87
C HIS A 166 16.33 12.14 44.90
N ARG A 167 16.68 11.98 43.62
CA ARG A 167 16.06 10.95 42.77
C ARG A 167 16.47 9.54 43.18
N LEU A 168 17.56 9.40 43.95
CA LEU A 168 18.07 8.12 44.47
C LEU A 168 18.41 7.10 43.35
N GLN A 169 18.98 7.59 42.25
CA GLN A 169 19.09 6.89 40.97
C GLN A 169 19.96 5.60 41.02
N TRP A 170 20.80 5.44 42.05
CA TRP A 170 21.63 4.26 42.25
C TRP A 170 20.88 3.06 42.87
N MET A 171 19.66 3.28 43.39
CA MET A 171 18.91 2.23 44.10
C MET A 171 18.39 1.13 43.15
N ILE A 172 17.93 1.49 41.94
CA ILE A 172 17.55 0.50 40.92
C ILE A 172 18.73 -0.42 40.54
N PRO A 173 19.94 0.11 40.22
CA PRO A 173 21.13 -0.71 40.08
C PRO A 173 21.40 -1.64 41.26
N GLN A 174 21.27 -1.20 42.52
CA GLN A 174 21.41 -2.06 43.70
C GLN A 174 20.36 -3.18 43.73
N GLY A 175 19.11 -2.89 43.37
CA GLY A 175 18.05 -3.88 43.22
C GLY A 175 18.37 -4.94 42.16
N LYS A 176 18.82 -4.51 40.98
CA LYS A 176 19.26 -5.41 39.90
C LYS A 176 20.47 -6.25 40.32
N ALA A 177 21.45 -5.65 40.98
CA ALA A 177 22.65 -6.34 41.44
C ALA A 177 22.30 -7.43 42.46
N TYR A 178 21.46 -7.12 43.44
CA TYR A 178 20.89 -8.13 44.35
C TYR A 178 20.16 -9.21 43.57
N ARG A 179 19.26 -8.87 42.65
CA ARG A 179 18.45 -9.87 41.96
C ARG A 179 19.27 -10.82 41.08
N THR A 180 20.38 -10.33 40.51
CA THR A 180 21.30 -11.13 39.70
C THR A 180 22.28 -11.95 40.54
N THR A 181 22.74 -11.45 41.69
CA THR A 181 23.81 -12.08 42.50
C THR A 181 23.32 -12.80 43.76
N LEU A 182 22.15 -12.41 44.25
CA LEU A 182 21.58 -12.73 45.57
C LEU A 182 22.46 -12.27 46.75
N ASP A 183 23.33 -11.29 46.55
CA ASP A 183 24.16 -10.71 47.61
C ASP A 183 23.36 -9.72 48.48
N GLU A 184 23.09 -10.12 49.71
CA GLU A 184 22.32 -9.34 50.70
C GLU A 184 23.00 -8.03 51.13
N ASN A 185 24.29 -7.84 50.81
CA ASN A 185 24.99 -6.60 51.08
C ASN A 185 24.35 -5.42 50.33
N TYR A 186 23.87 -5.64 49.10
CA TYR A 186 23.19 -4.57 48.33
C TYR A 186 21.88 -4.15 49.00
N VAL A 187 21.11 -5.11 49.52
CA VAL A 187 19.83 -4.82 50.19
C VAL A 187 20.05 -4.18 51.54
N THR A 188 20.99 -4.70 52.33
CA THR A 188 21.33 -4.14 53.65
C THR A 188 21.89 -2.72 53.53
N SER A 189 22.76 -2.48 52.55
CA SER A 189 23.29 -1.14 52.25
C SER A 189 22.18 -0.19 51.81
N TRP A 190 21.31 -0.64 50.91
CA TRP A 190 20.16 0.15 50.45
C TRP A 190 19.25 0.54 51.62
N MET A 191 18.88 -0.42 52.48
CA MET A 191 18.02 -0.20 53.65
C MET A 191 18.62 0.86 54.57
N SER A 192 19.92 0.76 54.89
CA SER A 192 20.61 1.71 55.76
C SER A 192 20.65 3.13 55.17
N VAL A 193 20.89 3.27 53.86
CA VAL A 193 20.89 4.57 53.18
C VAL A 193 19.47 5.15 53.13
N TYR A 194 18.47 4.32 52.84
CA TYR A 194 17.08 4.77 52.73
C TYR A 194 16.47 5.16 54.08
N GLU A 195 16.73 4.39 55.16
CA GLU A 195 16.36 4.77 56.53
C GLU A 195 16.98 6.12 56.92
N SER A 196 18.28 6.30 56.66
CA SER A 196 18.96 7.57 56.92
C SER A 196 18.34 8.72 56.12
N TRP A 197 17.93 8.46 54.87
CA TRP A 197 17.25 9.46 54.04
C TRP A 197 15.86 9.83 54.59
N LEU A 198 15.04 8.83 54.97
CA LEU A 198 13.72 9.05 55.55
C LEU A 198 13.77 9.88 56.85
N GLU A 199 14.76 9.61 57.70
CA GLU A 199 14.97 10.38 58.94
C GLU A 199 15.43 11.82 58.68
N THR A 200 16.23 12.04 57.63
CA THR A 200 16.85 13.33 57.34
C THR A 200 15.92 14.26 56.55
N PHE A 201 15.08 13.70 55.67
CA PHE A 201 14.29 14.45 54.70
C PHE A 201 12.78 14.16 54.79
N PRO A 202 12.14 14.34 55.95
CA PRO A 202 10.69 14.23 56.04
C PRO A 202 10.01 15.31 55.18
N LEU A 203 8.81 15.02 54.68
CA LEU A 203 7.99 16.03 54.00
C LEU A 203 7.74 17.22 54.95
N PRO A 204 8.12 18.46 54.59
CA PRO A 204 7.91 19.61 55.46
C PRO A 204 6.43 19.83 55.77
N ALA A 205 6.11 20.06 57.05
CA ALA A 205 4.75 20.45 57.45
C ALA A 205 4.54 21.95 57.13
N GLY A 206 3.74 22.24 56.10
CA GLY A 206 3.40 23.59 55.67
C GLY A 206 3.11 23.69 54.18
N ASP A 207 2.61 24.84 53.75
CA ASP A 207 2.40 25.17 52.34
C ASP A 207 3.63 25.95 51.85
N TYR A 208 4.50 25.28 51.10
CA TYR A 208 5.76 25.83 50.59
C TYR A 208 5.77 25.77 49.06
N ASP A 209 6.43 26.73 48.43
CA ASP A 209 6.71 26.63 47.00
C ASP A 209 7.91 25.68 46.80
N PHE A 210 7.60 24.41 46.49
CA PHE A 210 8.59 23.36 46.25
C PHE A 210 9.36 23.52 44.93
N ASN A 211 8.94 24.45 44.05
CA ASN A 211 9.61 24.76 42.80
C ASN A 211 10.50 26.01 42.90
N ALA A 212 10.31 26.84 43.93
CA ALA A 212 11.19 27.96 44.22
C ALA A 212 12.58 27.50 44.70
N ASP A 213 13.58 28.37 44.53
CA ASP A 213 14.91 28.13 45.10
C ASP A 213 14.82 27.99 46.63
N PRO A 214 15.20 26.82 47.21
CA PRO A 214 15.16 26.61 48.66
C PRO A 214 15.98 27.63 49.46
N SER A 215 16.98 28.29 48.86
CA SER A 215 17.75 29.34 49.52
C SER A 215 16.90 30.56 49.93
N SER A 216 15.79 30.77 49.23
CA SER A 216 14.81 31.84 49.47
C SER A 216 13.74 31.50 50.52
N GLN A 217 13.74 30.25 51.00
CA GLN A 217 12.74 29.70 51.92
C GLN A 217 13.25 29.67 53.38
N PRO A 218 12.39 29.44 54.40
CA PRO A 218 12.81 29.40 55.81
C PRO A 218 13.94 28.39 56.06
N GLU A 219 14.92 28.80 56.87
CA GLU A 219 16.17 28.05 57.08
C GLU A 219 15.94 26.62 57.60
N GLU A 220 14.95 26.44 58.47
CA GLU A 220 14.58 25.18 59.08
C GLU A 220 14.05 24.11 58.10
N VAL A 221 13.56 24.49 56.91
CA VAL A 221 12.98 23.54 55.93
C VAL A 221 13.80 23.41 54.66
N ARG A 222 14.83 24.24 54.44
CA ARG A 222 15.57 24.31 53.16
C ARG A 222 16.09 22.96 52.70
N GLU A 223 16.71 22.21 53.62
CA GLU A 223 17.32 20.92 53.29
C GLU A 223 16.26 19.88 52.89
N ALA A 224 15.09 19.90 53.52
CA ALA A 224 13.98 19.03 53.14
C ALA A 224 13.38 19.44 51.77
N LEU A 225 13.28 20.73 51.45
CA LEU A 225 12.76 21.18 50.16
C LEU A 225 13.55 20.65 48.96
N TYR A 226 14.86 20.43 49.08
CA TYR A 226 15.65 19.80 48.02
C TYR A 226 15.21 18.36 47.70
N ALA A 227 14.68 17.64 48.68
CA ALA A 227 14.23 16.26 48.50
C ALA A 227 12.79 16.14 47.96
N TRP A 228 12.03 17.25 47.98
CA TRP A 228 10.59 17.28 47.74
C TRP A 228 10.16 18.16 46.56
N ARG A 229 11.08 18.57 45.67
CA ARG A 229 10.69 19.18 44.38
C ARG A 229 9.88 18.18 43.54
N PRO A 230 8.64 18.50 43.09
CA PRO A 230 7.71 17.51 42.51
C PRO A 230 8.30 16.64 41.40
N ILE A 231 9.05 17.23 40.45
CA ILE A 231 9.70 16.49 39.37
C ILE A 231 10.74 15.47 39.87
N ASP A 232 11.51 15.75 40.92
CA ASP A 232 12.47 14.77 41.46
C ASP A 232 11.79 13.69 42.30
N VAL A 233 10.72 14.06 43.02
CA VAL A 233 9.87 13.09 43.72
C VAL A 233 9.25 12.12 42.72
N SER A 234 8.81 12.58 41.55
CA SER A 234 8.18 11.72 40.57
C SER A 234 9.14 10.70 39.96
N TYR A 235 10.39 11.08 39.64
CA TYR A 235 11.42 10.12 39.23
C TYR A 235 11.68 9.08 40.32
N ARG A 236 11.85 9.51 41.58
CA ARG A 236 12.07 8.61 42.72
C ARG A 236 10.88 7.66 42.92
N LEU A 237 9.65 8.18 42.85
CA LEU A 237 8.41 7.41 43.00
C LEU A 237 8.28 6.35 41.90
N ALA A 238 8.59 6.69 40.65
CA ALA A 238 8.57 5.76 39.52
C ALA A 238 9.59 4.63 39.70
N ASP A 239 10.82 4.96 40.12
CA ASP A 239 11.85 3.96 40.41
C ASP A 239 11.47 3.07 41.60
N GLN A 240 10.88 3.63 42.64
CA GLN A 240 10.37 2.86 43.78
C GLN A 240 9.26 1.87 43.38
N CYS A 241 8.45 2.15 42.36
CA CYS A 241 7.49 1.17 41.87
C CYS A 241 8.17 -0.11 41.33
N ASP A 242 9.39 0.01 40.79
CA ASP A 242 10.19 -1.11 40.29
C ASP A 242 11.02 -1.77 41.39
N LEU A 243 11.61 -0.95 42.26
CA LEU A 243 12.57 -1.36 43.28
C LEU A 243 12.04 -2.43 44.24
N ILE A 244 10.78 -2.29 44.65
CA ILE A 244 10.12 -3.22 45.57
C ILE A 244 10.23 -4.68 45.06
N TYR A 245 10.05 -4.92 43.75
CA TYR A 245 10.06 -6.25 43.17
C TYR A 245 11.43 -6.93 43.22
N TYR A 246 12.51 -6.15 43.16
CA TYR A 246 13.86 -6.69 43.27
C TYR A 246 14.14 -7.20 44.68
N PHE A 247 13.68 -6.50 45.73
CA PHE A 247 14.00 -6.81 47.12
C PHE A 247 13.04 -7.78 47.82
N MET A 248 11.85 -8.06 47.29
CA MET A 248 10.88 -8.92 47.98
C MET A 248 11.41 -10.30 48.40
N GLN A 249 12.36 -10.87 47.66
CA GLN A 249 12.94 -12.18 47.99
C GLN A 249 14.13 -12.12 48.96
N SER A 250 14.57 -10.93 49.36
CA SER A 250 15.66 -10.76 50.33
C SER A 250 15.24 -11.23 51.71
N THR A 251 16.17 -11.90 52.39
CA THR A 251 16.06 -12.28 53.79
C THR A 251 16.35 -11.12 54.73
N ALA A 252 17.07 -10.09 54.26
CA ALA A 252 17.35 -8.85 55.00
C ALA A 252 16.17 -7.87 54.97
N PHE A 253 15.31 -7.91 53.95
CA PHE A 253 14.17 -6.99 53.83
C PHE A 253 13.09 -7.26 54.90
N THR A 254 12.95 -6.34 55.86
CA THR A 254 12.16 -6.52 57.09
C THR A 254 10.72 -5.99 56.98
N PRO A 255 9.80 -6.44 57.87
CA PRO A 255 8.48 -5.85 58.02
C PRO A 255 8.49 -4.34 58.32
N GLN A 256 9.46 -3.88 59.13
CA GLN A 256 9.65 -2.46 59.45
C GLN A 256 9.96 -1.64 58.20
N MET A 257 10.92 -2.10 57.41
CA MET A 257 11.31 -1.43 56.17
C MET A 257 10.16 -1.36 55.19
N LEU A 258 9.40 -2.45 55.02
CA LEU A 258 8.22 -2.42 54.15
C LEU A 258 7.20 -1.37 54.61
N ALA A 259 6.92 -1.29 55.91
CA ALA A 259 5.99 -0.31 56.45
C ALA A 259 6.44 1.13 56.14
N SER A 260 7.68 1.49 56.49
CA SER A 260 8.23 2.83 56.21
C SER A 260 8.30 3.14 54.72
N TYR A 261 8.64 2.15 53.90
CA TYR A 261 8.68 2.27 52.45
C TYR A 261 7.32 2.63 51.87
N LEU A 262 6.27 1.88 52.24
CA LEU A 262 4.92 2.11 51.73
C LEU A 262 4.30 3.39 52.29
N SER A 263 4.57 3.73 53.55
CA SER A 263 4.17 5.03 54.13
C SER A 263 4.77 6.20 53.35
N ASN A 264 6.06 6.14 53.03
CA ASN A 264 6.70 7.20 52.27
C ASN A 264 6.27 7.21 50.78
N LEU A 265 6.01 6.04 50.18
CA LEU A 265 5.43 5.95 48.84
C LEU A 265 4.09 6.70 48.76
N VAL A 266 3.23 6.55 49.78
CA VAL A 266 1.94 7.24 49.88
C VAL A 266 2.13 8.75 49.99
N GLU A 267 3.06 9.21 50.83
CA GLU A 267 3.40 10.64 50.94
C GLU A 267 3.90 11.21 49.62
N GLN A 268 4.80 10.49 48.93
CA GLN A 268 5.33 10.92 47.64
C GLN A 268 4.26 10.99 46.55
N ALA A 269 3.41 9.97 46.43
CA ALA A 269 2.34 9.95 45.44
C ALA A 269 1.32 11.07 45.70
N GLY A 270 0.91 11.27 46.96
CA GLY A 270 0.04 12.37 47.35
C GLY A 270 0.69 13.74 47.12
N HIS A 271 1.99 13.88 47.42
CA HIS A 271 2.73 15.12 47.20
C HIS A 271 2.79 15.51 45.74
N VAL A 272 3.22 14.61 44.86
CA VAL A 272 3.30 14.87 43.41
C VAL A 272 1.92 15.18 42.84
N MET A 273 0.90 14.39 43.21
CA MET A 273 -0.48 14.59 42.74
C MET A 273 -1.03 15.99 43.07
N ASN A 274 -0.64 16.55 44.22
CA ASN A 274 -1.11 17.87 44.66
C ASN A 274 -0.29 19.04 44.11
N HIS A 275 0.84 18.78 43.44
CA HIS A 275 1.79 19.78 42.99
C HIS A 275 2.26 19.54 41.54
N TYR A 276 1.37 19.06 40.67
CA TYR A 276 1.67 18.93 39.25
C TYR A 276 2.15 20.25 38.64
N SER A 277 3.22 20.15 37.85
CA SER A 277 3.81 21.26 37.11
C SER A 277 2.91 21.72 35.97
N GLU A 278 2.98 23.01 35.63
CA GLU A 278 2.38 23.56 34.41
C GLU A 278 3.24 23.26 33.17
N ASN A 279 4.49 22.84 33.34
CA ASN A 279 5.37 22.42 32.25
C ASN A 279 4.92 21.05 31.71
N GLY A 280 4.62 20.97 30.41
CA GLY A 280 4.07 19.76 29.80
C GLY A 280 4.97 18.51 29.88
N GLU A 281 6.30 18.67 29.85
CA GLU A 281 7.24 17.55 29.98
C GLU A 281 7.32 17.05 31.43
N GLU A 282 7.40 17.97 32.39
CA GLU A 282 7.41 17.64 33.82
C GLU A 282 6.08 17.03 34.26
N LEU A 283 4.97 17.63 33.85
CA LEU A 283 3.61 17.13 34.09
C LEU A 283 3.47 15.68 33.59
N ALA A 284 4.01 15.35 32.41
CA ALA A 284 3.95 14.01 31.88
C ALA A 284 4.67 12.99 32.78
N GLN A 285 5.88 13.31 33.26
CA GLN A 285 6.62 12.45 34.18
C GLN A 285 5.96 12.35 35.56
N GLU A 286 5.47 13.47 36.10
CA GLU A 286 4.81 13.56 37.39
C GLU A 286 3.51 12.76 37.44
N SER A 287 2.64 12.99 36.46
CA SER A 287 1.37 12.28 36.33
C SER A 287 1.56 10.79 36.03
N TYR A 288 2.57 10.43 35.24
CA TYR A 288 2.97 9.04 35.01
C TYR A 288 3.40 8.35 36.31
N ALA A 289 4.24 8.99 37.13
CA ALA A 289 4.70 8.41 38.40
C ALA A 289 3.53 8.18 39.37
N VAL A 290 2.60 9.14 39.48
CA VAL A 290 1.38 9.00 40.31
C VAL A 290 0.49 7.88 39.79
N TRP A 291 0.25 7.83 38.47
CA TRP A 291 -0.52 6.77 37.84
C TRP A 291 0.12 5.39 38.07
N ARG A 292 1.45 5.28 37.93
CA ARG A 292 2.21 4.04 38.20
C ARG A 292 2.05 3.60 39.64
N ALA A 293 2.19 4.51 40.60
CA ALA A 293 2.06 4.19 42.01
C ALA A 293 0.68 3.57 42.32
N GLY A 294 -0.40 4.17 41.82
CA GLY A 294 -1.74 3.61 42.00
C GLY A 294 -1.97 2.28 41.28
N THR A 295 -1.31 2.06 40.14
CA THR A 295 -1.41 0.82 39.37
C THR A 295 -0.62 -0.33 40.02
N ILE A 296 0.58 -0.05 40.55
CA ILE A 296 1.49 -1.05 41.15
C ILE A 296 1.13 -1.37 42.60
N PHE A 297 0.46 -0.46 43.30
CA PHE A 297 0.02 -0.64 44.68
C PHE A 297 -1.50 -0.43 44.81
N PRO A 298 -2.32 -1.29 44.16
CA PRO A 298 -3.78 -1.17 44.18
C PRO A 298 -4.38 -1.35 45.58
N GLU A 299 -3.60 -1.83 46.55
CA GLU A 299 -3.99 -2.07 47.93
C GLU A 299 -4.04 -0.77 48.76
N MET A 300 -3.51 0.34 48.25
CA MET A 300 -3.59 1.64 48.91
C MET A 300 -4.99 2.24 48.79
N LYS A 301 -5.52 2.85 49.85
CA LYS A 301 -6.83 3.52 49.85
C LYS A 301 -6.96 4.57 48.75
N GLN A 302 -5.88 5.31 48.49
CA GLN A 302 -5.83 6.36 47.46
C GLN A 302 -5.44 5.85 46.07
N ALA A 303 -5.16 4.55 45.88
CA ALA A 303 -4.67 4.03 44.60
C ALA A 303 -5.60 4.39 43.42
N ALA A 304 -6.91 4.23 43.60
CA ALA A 304 -7.89 4.59 42.57
C ALA A 304 -7.91 6.09 42.25
N GLU A 305 -7.66 6.94 43.24
CA GLU A 305 -7.56 8.39 43.07
C GLU A 305 -6.28 8.76 42.31
N TRP A 306 -5.14 8.15 42.67
CA TRP A 306 -3.87 8.32 41.96
C TRP A 306 -3.95 7.88 40.51
N VAL A 307 -4.51 6.70 40.23
CA VAL A 307 -4.73 6.21 38.85
C VAL A 307 -5.58 7.21 38.08
N LYS A 308 -6.67 7.69 38.67
CA LYS A 308 -7.56 8.65 38.02
C LYS A 308 -6.86 9.99 37.74
N SER A 309 -6.22 10.58 38.76
CA SER A 309 -5.55 11.89 38.65
C SER A 309 -4.38 11.83 37.67
N GLY A 310 -3.48 10.85 37.84
CA GLY A 310 -2.33 10.64 36.97
C GLY A 310 -2.76 10.35 35.53
N SER A 311 -3.74 9.48 35.31
CA SER A 311 -4.24 9.20 33.95
C SER A 311 -4.91 10.42 33.31
N GLN A 312 -5.67 11.22 34.07
CA GLN A 312 -6.30 12.44 33.56
C GLN A 312 -5.26 13.49 33.15
N ALA A 313 -4.27 13.77 34.00
CA ALA A 313 -3.22 14.74 33.71
C ALA A 313 -2.27 14.27 32.58
N MET A 314 -1.88 12.99 32.60
CA MET A 314 -0.98 12.40 31.59
C MET A 314 -1.61 12.38 30.20
N ASN A 315 -2.93 12.31 30.09
CA ASN A 315 -3.62 12.21 28.82
C ASN A 315 -4.35 13.49 28.41
N ASP A 316 -4.19 14.59 29.16
CA ASP A 316 -4.82 15.86 28.80
C ASP A 316 -4.34 16.34 27.43
N GLY A 317 -5.28 16.79 26.60
CA GLY A 317 -5.03 17.21 25.22
C GLY A 317 -4.71 16.10 24.20
N VAL A 318 -4.70 14.81 24.58
CA VAL A 318 -4.36 13.70 23.67
C VAL A 318 -5.61 13.23 22.89
N ASP A 319 -5.59 13.33 21.56
CA ASP A 319 -6.63 12.75 20.71
C ASP A 319 -6.42 11.23 20.54
N ILE A 320 -7.20 10.44 21.29
CA ILE A 320 -7.16 8.97 21.24
C ILE A 320 -8.09 8.36 20.19
N SER A 321 -8.77 9.16 19.37
CA SER A 321 -9.77 8.65 18.42
C SER A 321 -9.18 7.64 17.42
N ILE A 322 -7.90 7.77 17.07
CA ILE A 322 -7.21 6.78 16.23
C ILE A 322 -7.16 5.39 16.87
N LEU A 323 -7.01 5.29 18.19
CA LEU A 323 -6.94 4.00 18.90
C LEU A 323 -8.27 3.24 18.79
N ASN A 324 -9.38 3.95 18.63
CA ASN A 324 -10.69 3.35 18.36
C ASN A 324 -10.82 2.80 16.94
N LEU A 325 -9.98 3.23 15.99
CA LEU A 325 -9.97 2.79 14.60
C LEU A 325 -8.95 1.67 14.33
N LEU A 326 -8.04 1.39 15.27
CA LEU A 326 -7.03 0.32 15.16
C LEU A 326 -7.55 -1.02 15.69
N ASP A 327 -7.25 -2.09 14.96
CA ASP A 327 -7.31 -3.44 15.52
C ASP A 327 -6.09 -3.65 16.44
N LEU A 328 -6.25 -3.35 17.73
CA LEU A 328 -5.19 -3.52 18.74
C LEU A 328 -4.79 -4.99 18.96
N SER A 329 -5.50 -5.96 18.36
CA SER A 329 -5.10 -7.37 18.34
C SER A 329 -4.17 -7.70 17.16
N TYR A 330 -3.99 -6.78 16.21
CA TYR A 330 -3.07 -6.93 15.09
C TYR A 330 -1.65 -7.22 15.61
N GLY A 331 -1.01 -8.26 15.08
CA GLY A 331 0.24 -8.80 15.65
C GLY A 331 1.39 -7.80 15.77
N GLY A 332 1.41 -6.78 14.90
CA GLY A 332 2.39 -5.69 14.94
C GLY A 332 2.16 -4.62 16.04
N LEU A 333 0.98 -4.59 16.66
CA LEU A 333 0.56 -3.53 17.59
C LEU A 333 0.58 -3.94 19.08
N SER A 334 1.29 -5.01 19.44
CA SER A 334 1.32 -5.51 20.82
C SER A 334 1.75 -4.46 21.85
N LYS A 335 2.73 -3.61 21.52
CA LYS A 335 3.19 -2.50 22.37
C LYS A 335 2.15 -1.38 22.50
N VAL A 336 1.49 -1.02 21.39
CA VAL A 336 0.38 -0.05 21.38
C VAL A 336 -0.77 -0.55 22.27
N SER A 337 -1.11 -1.84 22.12
CA SER A 337 -2.15 -2.51 22.90
C SER A 337 -1.83 -2.53 24.39
N ALA A 338 -0.58 -2.82 24.76
CA ALA A 338 -0.12 -2.80 26.15
C ALA A 338 -0.18 -1.39 26.77
N ALA A 339 0.31 -0.37 26.06
CA ALA A 339 0.25 1.03 26.51
C ALA A 339 -1.20 1.53 26.64
N TYR A 340 -2.06 1.19 25.68
CA TYR A 340 -3.49 1.51 25.74
C TYR A 340 -4.19 0.84 26.93
N ALA A 341 -3.92 -0.44 27.20
CA ALA A 341 -4.47 -1.16 28.34
C ALA A 341 -3.98 -0.61 29.69
N ALA A 342 -2.77 -0.05 29.71
CA ALA A 342 -2.24 0.70 30.85
C ALA A 342 -2.88 2.10 31.00
N GLY A 343 -3.52 2.65 29.98
CA GLY A 343 -4.05 4.01 30.01
C GLY A 343 -2.98 5.09 29.80
N ASP A 344 -1.82 4.73 29.23
CA ASP A 344 -0.80 5.65 28.75
C ASP A 344 -0.97 5.86 27.23
N TYR A 345 -1.82 6.82 26.88
CA TYR A 345 -2.19 7.03 25.48
C TYR A 345 -1.09 7.74 24.69
N ARG A 346 -0.26 8.58 25.33
CA ARG A 346 0.90 9.21 24.66
C ARG A 346 1.90 8.14 24.23
N LEU A 347 2.22 7.20 25.11
CA LEU A 347 3.06 6.06 24.76
C LEU A 347 2.40 5.18 23.68
N ALA A 348 1.09 4.95 23.74
CA ALA A 348 0.39 4.19 22.71
C ALA A 348 0.54 4.81 21.31
N LEU A 349 0.39 6.14 21.19
CA LEU A 349 0.59 6.85 19.92
C LEU A 349 2.07 6.83 19.49
N GLN A 350 3.01 6.98 20.43
CA GLN A 350 4.44 6.89 20.13
C GLN A 350 4.84 5.49 19.63
N GLU A 351 4.32 4.43 20.24
CA GLU A 351 4.54 3.05 19.80
C GLU A 351 3.86 2.76 18.45
N LEU A 352 2.76 3.45 18.13
CA LEU A 352 2.17 3.40 16.80
C LEU A 352 3.12 4.00 15.76
N LEU A 353 3.70 5.17 16.02
CA LEU A 353 4.72 5.77 15.16
C LEU A 353 5.94 4.85 14.99
N ASN A 354 6.43 4.25 16.10
CA ASN A 354 7.53 3.30 16.06
C ASN A 354 7.21 2.06 15.21
N TYR A 355 5.97 1.55 15.30
CA TYR A 355 5.49 0.47 14.43
C TYR A 355 5.58 0.86 12.95
N TYR A 356 5.05 2.02 12.56
CA TYR A 356 5.11 2.45 11.15
C TYR A 356 6.55 2.69 10.65
N ARG A 357 7.45 3.19 11.50
CA ARG A 357 8.89 3.34 11.18
C ARG A 357 9.61 2.01 10.95
N THR A 358 9.14 0.94 11.57
CA THR A 358 9.84 -0.35 11.58
C THR A 358 9.11 -1.46 10.81
N ARG A 359 7.89 -1.23 10.33
CA ARG A 359 7.11 -2.21 9.58
C ARG A 359 7.82 -2.60 8.28
N THR A 360 7.82 -3.89 7.98
CA THR A 360 8.46 -4.46 6.77
C THR A 360 7.45 -4.97 5.75
N HIS A 361 6.16 -4.67 5.95
CA HIS A 361 5.04 -5.02 5.07
C HIS A 361 4.32 -3.76 4.59
N GLY A 362 3.28 -3.90 3.78
CA GLY A 362 2.56 -2.76 3.23
C GLY A 362 3.33 -2.17 2.06
N LEU A 363 3.82 -3.04 1.16
CA LEU A 363 4.62 -2.66 0.01
C LEU A 363 3.72 -2.02 -1.06
N ASN A 364 3.86 -0.71 -1.27
CA ASN A 364 3.14 -0.01 -2.31
C ASN A 364 3.89 -0.07 -3.66
N PRO A 365 3.32 -0.65 -4.72
CA PRO A 365 3.98 -0.73 -6.03
C PRO A 365 4.19 0.64 -6.71
N ASN A 366 3.51 1.69 -6.23
CA ASN A 366 3.66 3.05 -6.76
C ASN A 366 4.83 3.80 -6.14
N VAL A 367 5.48 3.25 -5.11
CA VAL A 367 6.61 3.86 -4.42
C VAL A 367 7.82 2.94 -4.52
N LYS A 368 8.98 3.51 -4.83
CA LYS A 368 10.25 2.78 -4.89
C LYS A 368 11.34 3.57 -4.20
N ILE A 369 11.36 3.61 -2.87
CA ILE A 369 12.27 4.44 -2.06
C ILE A 369 13.73 4.42 -2.56
N GLU A 370 14.26 3.27 -2.96
CA GLU A 370 15.66 3.16 -3.43
C GLU A 370 15.95 3.89 -4.76
N SER A 371 14.94 4.10 -5.60
CA SER A 371 15.11 4.58 -6.98
C SER A 371 14.21 5.75 -7.39
N ASP A 372 13.14 6.02 -6.64
CA ASP A 372 12.18 7.07 -6.96
C ASP A 372 12.75 8.41 -6.52
N LYS A 373 13.07 9.24 -7.52
CA LYS A 373 13.62 10.58 -7.34
C LYS A 373 12.82 11.53 -8.20
N ALA A 374 12.54 12.72 -7.66
CA ALA A 374 11.91 13.77 -8.46
C ALA A 374 12.83 14.16 -9.62
N THR A 375 12.27 14.23 -10.82
CA THR A 375 12.90 14.94 -11.95
C THR A 375 13.05 16.43 -11.63
N ASP A 376 13.90 17.17 -12.35
CA ASP A 376 14.09 18.61 -12.13
C ASP A 376 12.77 19.40 -12.21
N THR A 377 11.88 18.99 -13.12
CA THR A 377 10.54 19.58 -13.26
C THR A 377 9.64 19.25 -12.08
N GLU A 378 9.57 17.98 -11.66
CA GLU A 378 8.79 17.57 -10.48
C GLU A 378 9.30 18.24 -9.20
N LYS A 379 10.63 18.38 -9.05
CA LYS A 379 11.23 19.09 -7.93
C LYS A 379 10.83 20.56 -7.94
N SER A 380 10.82 21.21 -9.11
CA SER A 380 10.37 22.60 -9.24
C SER A 380 8.91 22.75 -8.78
N TRP A 381 8.04 21.82 -9.17
CA TRP A 381 6.65 21.79 -8.70
C TRP A 381 6.51 21.53 -7.19
N ALA A 382 7.36 20.69 -6.62
CA ALA A 382 7.44 20.48 -5.17
C ALA A 382 7.88 21.75 -4.42
N ASP A 383 8.86 22.48 -4.96
CA ASP A 383 9.37 23.73 -4.39
C ASP A 383 8.34 24.87 -4.49
N TYR A 384 7.59 24.96 -5.59
CA TYR A 384 6.56 25.98 -5.79
C TYR A 384 5.44 25.94 -4.73
N ALA A 385 5.19 24.78 -4.11
CA ALA A 385 4.19 24.63 -3.07
C ALA A 385 4.56 25.31 -1.73
N PHE A 386 5.81 25.72 -1.54
CA PHE A 386 6.21 26.45 -0.34
C PHE A 386 5.53 27.83 -0.24
N ARG A 387 5.36 28.31 1.01
CA ARG A 387 4.72 29.60 1.29
C ARG A 387 5.44 30.76 0.62
N GLU A 388 6.76 30.79 0.66
CA GLU A 388 7.59 31.83 0.03
C GLU A 388 7.41 31.91 -1.50
N ASN A 389 6.91 30.84 -2.11
CA ASN A 389 6.61 30.75 -3.53
C ASN A 389 5.12 30.98 -3.84
N GLY A 390 4.31 31.31 -2.83
CA GLY A 390 2.89 31.65 -2.95
C GLY A 390 1.95 30.45 -2.92
N TYR A 391 2.36 29.32 -2.32
CA TYR A 391 1.57 28.08 -2.32
C TYR A 391 1.12 27.71 -3.74
N ARG A 392 2.08 27.64 -4.68
CA ARG A 392 1.81 27.36 -6.08
C ARG A 392 1.66 25.87 -6.31
N PHE A 393 0.43 25.39 -6.16
CA PHE A 393 0.10 23.97 -6.19
C PHE A 393 0.01 23.43 -7.62
N TYR A 394 0.81 22.40 -7.89
CA TYR A 394 0.77 21.71 -9.18
C TYR A 394 -0.57 21.00 -9.37
N VAL A 395 -1.25 21.35 -10.47
CA VAL A 395 -2.43 20.68 -10.98
C VAL A 395 -2.19 20.38 -12.45
N LYS A 396 -2.23 19.09 -12.83
CA LYS A 396 -1.92 18.62 -14.17
C LYS A 396 -2.66 19.43 -15.23
N ASN A 397 -1.90 19.93 -16.21
CA ASN A 397 -2.35 20.77 -17.34
C ASN A 397 -2.78 22.21 -17.00
N TYR A 398 -2.71 22.64 -15.74
CA TYR A 398 -3.13 23.98 -15.33
C TYR A 398 -1.94 24.80 -14.81
N PHE A 399 -1.52 25.79 -15.60
CA PHE A 399 -0.36 26.63 -15.31
C PHE A 399 -0.67 28.12 -15.48
N ASP A 400 -0.04 28.94 -14.65
CA ASP A 400 -0.10 30.39 -14.67
C ASP A 400 0.89 30.94 -15.70
N ALA A 401 0.42 31.10 -16.93
CA ALA A 401 1.23 31.65 -18.03
C ALA A 401 1.78 33.06 -17.75
N SER A 402 1.20 33.80 -16.79
CA SER A 402 1.71 35.12 -16.39
C SER A 402 2.92 35.04 -15.47
N ALA A 403 3.08 33.93 -14.74
CA ALA A 403 4.22 33.65 -13.86
C ALA A 403 5.35 32.88 -14.55
N GLY A 404 5.07 32.24 -15.69
CA GLY A 404 6.07 31.58 -16.53
C GLY A 404 5.54 30.30 -17.19
N SER A 405 6.39 29.66 -18.00
CA SER A 405 6.07 28.34 -18.55
C SER A 405 6.18 27.28 -17.45
N ASN A 406 5.19 26.38 -17.35
CA ASN A 406 5.12 25.31 -16.35
C ASN A 406 5.12 25.77 -14.88
N VAL A 407 4.74 27.03 -14.61
CA VAL A 407 4.58 27.57 -13.25
C VAL A 407 3.13 27.37 -12.80
N PRO A 408 2.85 26.68 -11.68
CA PRO A 408 1.47 26.51 -11.21
C PRO A 408 0.83 27.80 -10.69
N TYR A 409 -0.51 27.81 -10.62
CA TYR A 409 -1.26 28.92 -10.04
C TYR A 409 -1.02 29.06 -8.52
N SER A 410 -1.02 30.30 -8.03
CA SER A 410 -0.87 30.64 -6.60
C SER A 410 -2.20 30.51 -5.86
N TYR A 411 -2.16 29.93 -4.66
CA TYR A 411 -3.31 29.81 -3.75
C TYR A 411 -3.12 30.56 -2.42
N LEU A 412 -2.10 31.41 -2.34
CA LEU A 412 -1.92 32.37 -1.25
C LEU A 412 -3.14 33.30 -1.14
N ASN A 413 -3.70 33.42 0.08
CA ASN A 413 -4.80 34.32 0.37
C ASN A 413 -4.39 35.80 0.18
N ALA A 414 -5.39 36.69 0.12
CA ALA A 414 -5.17 38.12 -0.12
C ALA A 414 -4.29 38.78 0.95
N GLU A 415 -4.34 38.26 2.18
CA GLU A 415 -3.57 38.74 3.33
C GLU A 415 -2.09 38.29 3.29
N GLY A 416 -1.73 37.32 2.45
CA GLY A 416 -0.38 36.75 2.39
C GLY A 416 0.00 35.86 3.58
N THR A 417 -1.00 35.40 4.35
CA THR A 417 -0.80 34.69 5.62
C THR A 417 -1.19 33.22 5.59
N GLY A 418 -1.92 32.76 4.57
CA GLY A 418 -2.39 31.38 4.48
C GLY A 418 -2.91 31.01 3.10
N ILE A 419 -3.61 29.88 3.02
CA ILE A 419 -4.11 29.30 1.77
C ILE A 419 -5.60 29.62 1.61
N ASP A 420 -6.01 30.05 0.43
CA ASP A 420 -7.42 30.16 0.03
C ASP A 420 -7.76 29.08 -1.01
N TRP A 421 -8.39 28.01 -0.55
CA TRP A 421 -8.83 26.87 -1.37
C TRP A 421 -9.96 27.21 -2.34
N THR A 422 -10.55 28.41 -2.26
CA THR A 422 -11.62 28.88 -3.15
C THR A 422 -11.11 29.62 -4.38
N ILE A 423 -9.81 29.94 -4.44
CA ILE A 423 -9.18 30.55 -5.61
C ILE A 423 -9.37 29.65 -6.83
N TRP A 424 -9.98 30.21 -7.88
CA TRP A 424 -10.34 29.48 -9.09
C TRP A 424 -9.99 30.32 -10.33
N PRO A 425 -8.71 30.27 -10.78
CA PRO A 425 -8.18 31.18 -11.79
C PRO A 425 -8.77 30.98 -13.18
N THR A 426 -8.99 29.72 -13.57
CA THR A 426 -9.44 29.37 -14.93
C THR A 426 -10.96 29.33 -15.09
N LYS A 427 -11.70 29.27 -13.96
CA LYS A 427 -13.13 28.97 -13.94
C LYS A 427 -13.52 27.64 -14.63
N GLU A 428 -12.53 26.77 -14.88
CA GLU A 428 -12.76 25.41 -15.38
C GLU A 428 -13.03 24.44 -14.24
N GLN A 429 -14.10 23.67 -14.38
CA GLN A 429 -14.56 22.70 -13.38
C GLN A 429 -13.46 21.69 -12.99
N GLU A 430 -12.76 21.12 -13.97
CA GLU A 430 -11.73 20.10 -13.72
C GLU A 430 -10.50 20.64 -13.00
N HIS A 431 -10.14 21.92 -13.19
CA HIS A 431 -9.08 22.55 -12.41
C HIS A 431 -9.42 22.54 -10.91
N ARG A 432 -10.67 22.89 -10.56
CA ARG A 432 -11.11 22.98 -9.17
C ARG A 432 -11.21 21.62 -8.50
N TYR A 433 -11.68 20.60 -9.21
CA TYR A 433 -11.66 19.23 -8.70
C TYR A 433 -10.23 18.70 -8.51
N GLN A 434 -9.36 18.90 -9.50
CA GLN A 434 -8.00 18.37 -9.46
C GLN A 434 -7.09 19.06 -8.43
N LEU A 435 -7.36 20.32 -8.08
CA LEU A 435 -6.70 20.98 -6.93
C LEU A 435 -6.82 20.11 -5.67
N HIS A 436 -8.01 19.57 -5.43
CA HIS A 436 -8.27 18.72 -4.29
C HIS A 436 -7.73 17.28 -4.46
N ARG A 437 -6.96 16.97 -5.51
CA ARG A 437 -6.20 15.70 -5.58
C ARG A 437 -4.82 15.78 -4.93
N HIS A 438 -4.36 17.00 -4.62
CA HIS A 438 -3.07 17.23 -3.94
C HIS A 438 -1.84 16.69 -4.68
N GLN A 439 -1.84 16.79 -6.02
CA GLN A 439 -0.86 16.15 -6.91
C GLN A 439 0.60 16.58 -6.66
N TRP A 440 0.84 17.70 -5.97
CA TRP A 440 2.19 18.15 -5.61
C TRP A 440 2.75 17.43 -4.37
N MET A 441 1.91 16.91 -3.48
CA MET A 441 2.38 16.32 -2.22
C MET A 441 3.21 15.07 -2.46
N ILE A 442 2.82 14.22 -3.41
CA ILE A 442 3.63 13.05 -3.80
C ILE A 442 4.98 13.46 -4.42
N LEU A 443 5.02 14.62 -5.11
CA LEU A 443 6.27 15.16 -5.65
C LEU A 443 7.19 15.68 -4.55
N GLN A 444 6.63 16.29 -3.50
CA GLN A 444 7.38 16.63 -2.29
C GLN A 444 7.93 15.37 -1.60
N GLY A 445 7.18 14.27 -1.57
CA GLY A 445 7.66 12.98 -1.07
C GLY A 445 8.90 12.50 -1.83
N LYS A 446 8.86 12.56 -3.17
CA LYS A 446 10.02 12.24 -4.03
C LYS A 446 11.19 13.20 -3.85
N ALA A 447 10.92 14.49 -3.68
CA ALA A 447 11.96 15.50 -3.46
C ALA A 447 12.65 15.31 -2.10
N TYR A 448 11.88 15.03 -1.04
CA TYR A 448 12.40 14.64 0.26
C TYR A 448 13.24 13.36 0.17
N ASN A 449 12.77 12.31 -0.51
CA ASN A 449 13.53 11.08 -0.68
C ASN A 449 14.90 11.30 -1.34
N ALA A 450 15.01 12.28 -2.23
CA ALA A 450 16.25 12.62 -2.91
C ALA A 450 17.19 13.53 -2.10
N THR A 451 16.67 14.29 -1.13
CA THR A 451 17.40 15.41 -0.50
C THR A 451 17.48 15.35 1.03
N HIS A 452 16.55 14.65 1.66
CA HIS A 452 16.27 14.68 3.10
C HIS A 452 16.04 16.09 3.66
N ASP A 453 15.53 17.02 2.84
CA ASP A 453 15.16 18.36 3.29
C ASP A 453 13.80 18.34 4.01
N GLU A 454 13.84 18.48 5.33
CA GLU A 454 12.67 18.44 6.22
C GLU A 454 11.63 19.53 5.92
N ARG A 455 11.98 20.58 5.16
CA ARG A 455 11.00 21.59 4.72
C ARG A 455 9.85 20.98 3.92
N TYR A 456 10.09 19.94 3.12
CA TYR A 456 9.05 19.26 2.37
C TYR A 456 8.03 18.57 3.28
N VAL A 457 8.50 17.91 4.34
CA VAL A 457 7.64 17.25 5.34
C VAL A 457 6.85 18.29 6.12
N ALA A 458 7.52 19.34 6.59
CA ALA A 458 6.89 20.43 7.32
C ALA A 458 5.80 21.13 6.48
N ASN A 459 6.05 21.37 5.19
CA ASN A 459 5.07 21.97 4.30
C ASN A 459 3.91 21.02 3.99
N TRP A 460 4.14 19.71 3.84
CA TRP A 460 3.05 18.75 3.73
C TRP A 460 2.14 18.77 4.96
N MET A 461 2.72 18.77 6.17
CA MET A 461 1.98 18.86 7.43
C MET A 461 1.16 20.15 7.52
N GLU A 462 1.76 21.28 7.19
CA GLU A 462 1.11 22.60 7.14
C GLU A 462 -0.07 22.61 6.16
N VAL A 463 0.18 22.25 4.89
CA VAL A 463 -0.79 22.37 3.79
C VAL A 463 -1.91 21.35 3.93
N TYR A 464 -1.61 20.09 4.28
CA TYR A 464 -2.64 19.08 4.48
C TYR A 464 -3.46 19.35 5.73
N GLY A 465 -2.83 19.78 6.83
CA GLY A 465 -3.53 20.20 8.05
C GLY A 465 -4.44 21.41 7.81
N ASP A 466 -4.00 22.36 7.00
CA ASP A 466 -4.83 23.47 6.54
C ASP A 466 -6.01 23.02 5.68
N TRP A 467 -5.77 22.11 4.72
CA TRP A 467 -6.83 21.56 3.88
C TRP A 467 -7.90 20.86 4.72
N LEU A 468 -7.51 20.02 5.69
CA LEU A 468 -8.44 19.32 6.58
C LEU A 468 -9.34 20.28 7.36
N ARG A 469 -8.78 21.39 7.83
CA ARG A 469 -9.52 22.41 8.60
C ARG A 469 -10.52 23.19 7.74
N GLN A 470 -10.13 23.55 6.52
CA GLN A 470 -10.96 24.36 5.61
C GLN A 470 -11.92 23.54 4.74
N ASN A 471 -11.70 22.24 4.62
CA ASN A 471 -12.48 21.33 3.78
C ASN A 471 -12.96 20.10 4.60
N PRO A 472 -13.69 20.30 5.71
CA PRO A 472 -14.19 19.19 6.50
C PRO A 472 -15.14 18.33 5.66
N LYS A 473 -15.19 17.02 5.97
CA LYS A 473 -16.18 16.12 5.39
C LYS A 473 -17.59 16.65 5.70
N PRO A 474 -18.52 16.68 4.72
CA PRO A 474 -19.89 17.09 5.00
C PRO A 474 -20.53 16.14 6.03
N ASP A 475 -21.33 16.72 6.93
CA ASP A 475 -22.13 16.01 7.94
C ASP A 475 -23.43 15.42 7.36
N VAL A 476 -23.67 15.62 6.06
CA VAL A 476 -24.79 15.11 5.29
C VAL A 476 -24.33 14.31 4.07
N ASP A 477 -25.22 13.46 3.56
CA ASP A 477 -25.00 12.75 2.30
C ASP A 477 -25.30 13.67 1.11
N LEU A 478 -24.25 14.10 0.42
CA LEU A 478 -24.36 14.93 -0.77
C LEU A 478 -24.60 14.07 -2.02
N ASP A 479 -25.41 14.60 -2.95
CA ASP A 479 -25.50 14.08 -4.31
C ASP A 479 -24.32 14.61 -5.15
N TYR A 480 -23.29 13.79 -5.28
CA TYR A 480 -22.08 14.13 -6.05
C TYR A 480 -22.30 14.09 -7.58
N THR A 481 -23.51 13.78 -8.07
CA THR A 481 -23.87 13.94 -9.48
C THR A 481 -24.32 15.37 -9.81
N VAL A 482 -24.68 16.15 -8.79
CA VAL A 482 -25.08 17.55 -8.93
C VAL A 482 -23.83 18.41 -9.04
N TYR A 483 -23.82 19.32 -10.02
CA TYR A 483 -22.77 20.32 -10.15
C TYR A 483 -22.64 21.14 -8.85
N PRO A 484 -21.44 21.28 -8.24
CA PRO A 484 -21.32 21.76 -6.86
C PRO A 484 -21.91 23.15 -6.59
N GLU A 485 -21.91 24.08 -7.57
CA GLU A 485 -22.51 25.40 -7.37
C GLU A 485 -24.05 25.37 -7.24
N ASN A 486 -24.68 24.24 -7.59
CA ASN A 486 -26.12 24.02 -7.42
C ASN A 486 -26.47 23.37 -6.07
N LEU A 487 -25.48 23.02 -5.24
CA LEU A 487 -25.69 22.58 -3.86
C LEU A 487 -26.04 23.77 -2.95
N PRO A 488 -26.64 23.51 -1.76
CA PRO A 488 -26.79 24.53 -0.73
C PRO A 488 -25.45 25.22 -0.43
N ALA A 489 -25.50 26.53 -0.17
CA ALA A 489 -24.31 27.39 -0.12
C ALA A 489 -23.24 26.87 0.84
N GLU A 490 -23.66 26.32 1.98
CA GLU A 490 -22.83 25.71 3.02
C GLU A 490 -22.11 24.42 2.58
N TYR A 491 -22.62 23.70 1.57
CA TYR A 491 -22.03 22.45 1.08
C TYR A 491 -21.33 22.55 -0.27
N ARG A 492 -21.34 23.72 -0.93
CA ARG A 492 -20.70 23.89 -2.24
C ARG A 492 -19.22 23.52 -2.20
N ASN A 493 -18.50 23.95 -1.16
CA ASN A 493 -17.08 23.61 -1.00
C ASN A 493 -16.86 22.10 -0.80
N ALA A 494 -17.73 21.45 -0.02
CA ALA A 494 -17.70 19.99 0.14
C ALA A 494 -17.97 19.26 -1.18
N GLY A 495 -18.88 19.76 -2.02
CA GLY A 495 -19.11 19.21 -3.37
C GLY A 495 -17.87 19.25 -4.28
N TRP A 496 -16.99 20.23 -4.10
CA TRP A 496 -15.70 20.33 -4.80
C TRP A 496 -14.63 19.42 -4.19
N SER A 497 -14.48 19.46 -2.86
CA SER A 497 -13.36 18.82 -2.15
C SER A 497 -13.58 17.34 -1.80
N TRP A 498 -14.83 16.89 -1.71
CA TRP A 498 -15.21 15.53 -1.34
C TRP A 498 -15.87 14.73 -2.47
N ARG A 499 -15.75 15.18 -3.74
CA ARG A 499 -16.16 14.35 -4.88
C ARG A 499 -15.40 13.02 -4.83
N PRO A 500 -16.07 11.85 -4.83
CA PRO A 500 -15.44 10.56 -4.53
C PRO A 500 -14.28 10.18 -5.46
N LEU A 501 -14.28 10.64 -6.73
CA LEU A 501 -13.14 10.46 -7.64
C LEU A 501 -11.87 11.16 -7.13
N ASP A 502 -11.99 12.41 -6.70
CA ASP A 502 -10.83 13.19 -6.24
C ASP A 502 -10.37 12.71 -4.86
N VAL A 503 -11.29 12.26 -4.01
CA VAL A 503 -10.99 11.57 -2.76
C VAL A 503 -10.20 10.28 -3.05
N ALA A 504 -10.59 9.50 -4.05
CA ALA A 504 -9.87 8.28 -4.45
C ALA A 504 -8.44 8.58 -4.92
N ALA A 505 -8.25 9.62 -5.75
CA ALA A 505 -6.92 10.05 -6.16
C ALA A 505 -6.06 10.48 -4.96
N ARG A 506 -6.60 11.27 -4.03
CA ARG A 506 -5.90 11.62 -2.79
C ARG A 506 -5.50 10.40 -1.98
N VAL A 507 -6.41 9.44 -1.78
CA VAL A 507 -6.15 8.23 -0.99
C VAL A 507 -5.01 7.41 -1.59
N ILE A 508 -4.97 7.24 -2.92
CA ILE A 508 -3.87 6.54 -3.61
C ILE A 508 -2.52 7.23 -3.34
N ASP A 509 -2.46 8.56 -3.48
CA ASP A 509 -1.22 9.31 -3.23
C ASP A 509 -0.84 9.31 -1.73
N GLN A 510 -1.82 9.42 -0.82
CA GLN A 510 -1.60 9.35 0.63
C GLN A 510 -1.05 8.00 1.09
N CYS A 511 -1.49 6.92 0.45
CA CYS A 511 -0.92 5.59 0.67
C CYS A 511 0.58 5.54 0.31
N GLY A 512 1.04 6.34 -0.67
CA GLY A 512 2.45 6.45 -1.02
C GLY A 512 3.24 7.45 -0.16
N LEU A 513 2.61 8.55 0.24
CA LEU A 513 3.25 9.62 1.02
C LEU A 513 3.84 9.14 2.36
N LEU A 514 3.12 8.27 3.06
CA LEU A 514 3.61 7.73 4.34
C LEU A 514 4.89 6.91 4.18
N GLU A 515 5.10 6.23 3.06
CA GLU A 515 6.35 5.49 2.82
C GLU A 515 7.55 6.44 2.67
N TYR A 516 7.35 7.60 2.05
CA TYR A 516 8.39 8.62 1.94
C TYR A 516 8.70 9.27 3.29
N TYR A 517 7.68 9.56 4.10
CA TYR A 517 7.84 10.41 5.28
C TYR A 517 7.92 9.68 6.62
N GLN A 518 7.62 8.39 6.70
CA GLN A 518 7.57 7.65 7.99
C GLN A 518 8.86 7.76 8.83
N ASN A 519 10.03 7.91 8.19
CA ASN A 519 11.32 8.04 8.86
C ASN A 519 11.79 9.48 9.10
N SER A 520 11.01 10.48 8.70
CA SER A 520 11.31 11.89 9.01
C SER A 520 11.24 12.14 10.52
N GLU A 521 12.14 12.99 11.02
CA GLU A 521 12.15 13.46 12.40
C GLU A 521 11.02 14.46 12.68
N THR A 522 10.51 15.13 11.63
CA THR A 522 9.41 16.10 11.71
C THR A 522 8.04 15.43 11.93
N VAL A 523 7.88 14.17 11.51
CA VAL A 523 6.61 13.44 11.70
C VAL A 523 6.43 13.03 13.16
N THR A 524 5.42 13.60 13.81
CA THR A 524 5.03 13.27 15.19
C THR A 524 3.96 12.17 15.25
N ALA A 525 3.76 11.61 16.45
CA ALA A 525 2.76 10.58 16.69
C ALA A 525 1.33 11.11 16.48
N GLU A 526 1.06 12.35 16.87
CA GLU A 526 -0.22 13.03 16.70
C GLU A 526 -0.52 13.29 15.22
N TRP A 527 0.50 13.67 14.45
CA TRP A 527 0.33 13.87 13.01
C TRP A 527 0.03 12.57 12.28
N LEU A 528 0.79 11.50 12.56
CA LEU A 528 0.48 10.17 12.01
C LEU A 528 -0.96 9.75 12.35
N SER A 529 -1.39 9.98 13.59
CA SER A 529 -2.75 9.69 14.04
C SER A 529 -3.81 10.45 13.25
N THR A 530 -3.55 11.72 12.97
CA THR A 530 -4.41 12.56 12.11
C THR A 530 -4.51 12.00 10.69
N VAL A 531 -3.37 11.65 10.08
CA VAL A 531 -3.32 11.09 8.73
C VAL A 531 -4.11 9.78 8.63
N LEU A 532 -3.92 8.85 9.58
CA LEU A 532 -4.60 7.56 9.57
C LEU A 532 -6.11 7.68 9.80
N LYS A 533 -6.53 8.59 10.69
CA LYS A 533 -7.95 8.88 10.93
C LYS A 533 -8.64 9.40 9.68
N HIS A 534 -8.03 10.36 8.99
CA HIS A 534 -8.61 10.91 7.76
C HIS A 534 -8.45 9.98 6.55
N LEU A 535 -7.48 9.07 6.55
CA LEU A 535 -7.44 7.98 5.59
C LEU A 535 -8.68 7.06 5.76
N ASP A 536 -8.97 6.61 6.98
CA ASP A 536 -10.17 5.81 7.27
C ASP A 536 -11.46 6.53 6.85
N GLU A 537 -11.58 7.81 7.20
CA GLU A 537 -12.73 8.63 6.82
C GLU A 537 -12.92 8.73 5.30
N GLN A 538 -11.83 8.98 4.56
CA GLN A 538 -11.86 9.11 3.10
C GLN A 538 -12.18 7.80 2.41
N VAL A 539 -11.61 6.67 2.86
CA VAL A 539 -11.86 5.36 2.25
C VAL A 539 -13.32 4.93 2.46
N ASN A 540 -13.85 5.12 3.67
CA ASN A 540 -15.25 4.85 3.97
C ASN A 540 -16.20 5.79 3.21
N HIS A 541 -15.79 7.04 2.97
CA HIS A 541 -16.52 7.98 2.12
C HIS A 541 -16.61 7.51 0.67
N ILE A 542 -15.51 7.01 0.10
CA ILE A 542 -15.49 6.45 -1.26
C ILE A 542 -16.47 5.27 -1.37
N MET A 543 -16.36 4.31 -0.45
CA MET A 543 -17.21 3.11 -0.45
C MET A 543 -18.70 3.42 -0.39
N LYS A 544 -19.09 4.47 0.35
CA LYS A 544 -20.48 4.92 0.45
C LYS A 544 -21.00 5.58 -0.84
N ASN A 545 -20.11 6.15 -1.64
CA ASN A 545 -20.44 7.04 -2.75
C ASN A 545 -19.81 6.61 -4.08
N TYR A 546 -19.76 5.30 -4.35
CA TYR A 546 -19.27 4.78 -5.62
C TYR A 546 -20.01 5.38 -6.82
N SER A 547 -19.25 5.76 -7.84
CA SER A 547 -19.78 6.35 -9.07
C SER A 547 -20.46 5.30 -9.94
N THR A 548 -21.45 5.74 -10.74
CA THR A 548 -22.01 4.96 -11.84
C THR A 548 -21.17 5.06 -13.12
N THR A 549 -20.22 6.00 -13.20
CA THR A 549 -19.28 6.14 -14.31
C THR A 549 -18.14 5.15 -14.14
N SER A 550 -17.95 4.25 -15.11
CA SER A 550 -17.07 3.07 -14.96
C SER A 550 -15.61 3.41 -14.61
N ASN A 551 -14.97 4.33 -15.34
CA ASN A 551 -13.58 4.73 -15.05
C ASN A 551 -13.42 5.39 -13.66
N HIS A 552 -14.42 6.16 -13.21
CA HIS A 552 -14.43 6.72 -11.86
C HIS A 552 -14.58 5.62 -10.81
N LEU A 553 -15.48 4.67 -11.04
CA LEU A 553 -15.73 3.53 -10.17
C LEU A 553 -14.49 2.65 -10.00
N ILE A 554 -13.74 2.39 -11.08
CA ILE A 554 -12.49 1.62 -11.02
C ILE A 554 -11.46 2.34 -10.16
N THR A 555 -11.24 3.64 -10.39
CA THR A 555 -10.29 4.45 -9.59
C THR A 555 -10.66 4.46 -8.11
N GLN A 556 -11.96 4.56 -7.81
CA GLN A 556 -12.48 4.50 -6.44
C GLN A 556 -12.23 3.13 -5.80
N ALA A 557 -12.52 2.04 -6.51
CA ALA A 557 -12.30 0.69 -6.00
C ALA A 557 -10.81 0.35 -5.86
N GLN A 558 -9.96 0.89 -6.72
CA GLN A 558 -8.50 0.85 -6.59
C GLN A 558 -8.06 1.53 -5.30
N ALA A 559 -8.52 2.74 -5.00
CA ALA A 559 -8.17 3.44 -3.76
C ALA A 559 -8.57 2.64 -2.50
N VAL A 560 -9.77 2.06 -2.50
CA VAL A 560 -10.24 1.19 -1.40
C VAL A 560 -9.37 -0.08 -1.28
N THR A 561 -8.98 -0.68 -2.41
CA THR A 561 -8.07 -1.82 -2.43
C THR A 561 -6.70 -1.46 -1.85
N PHE A 562 -6.11 -0.35 -2.29
CA PHE A 562 -4.81 0.14 -1.81
C PHE A 562 -4.83 0.36 -0.30
N ALA A 563 -5.83 1.08 0.22
CA ALA A 563 -5.96 1.32 1.65
C ALA A 563 -6.09 0.01 2.45
N GLY A 564 -6.92 -0.93 1.96
CA GLY A 564 -7.09 -2.23 2.60
C GLY A 564 -5.80 -3.06 2.67
N MET A 565 -5.00 -3.06 1.61
CA MET A 565 -3.76 -3.85 1.54
C MET A 565 -2.60 -3.21 2.31
N LEU A 566 -2.53 -1.88 2.37
CA LEU A 566 -1.38 -1.14 2.90
C LEU A 566 -1.51 -0.73 4.38
N PHE A 567 -2.74 -0.73 4.92
CA PHE A 567 -3.02 -0.37 6.32
C PHE A 567 -3.83 -1.46 7.02
N PRO A 568 -3.32 -2.71 7.06
CA PRO A 568 -4.08 -3.86 7.55
C PRO A 568 -4.44 -3.80 9.03
N GLU A 569 -3.77 -2.95 9.81
CA GLU A 569 -4.01 -2.65 11.22
C GLU A 569 -5.27 -1.82 11.50
N LEU A 570 -5.88 -1.18 10.51
CA LEU A 570 -7.14 -0.44 10.71
C LEU A 570 -8.32 -1.43 10.74
N LYS A 571 -9.26 -1.24 11.68
CA LYS A 571 -10.43 -2.12 11.86
C LYS A 571 -11.23 -2.28 10.56
N ASN A 572 -11.40 -1.20 9.80
CA ASN A 572 -12.16 -1.22 8.55
C ASN A 572 -11.38 -1.82 7.38
N ALA A 573 -10.06 -2.04 7.49
CA ALA A 573 -9.25 -2.63 6.42
C ALA A 573 -9.69 -4.04 6.04
N ALA A 574 -10.28 -4.81 6.95
CA ALA A 574 -10.88 -6.12 6.64
C ALA A 574 -12.04 -5.98 5.62
N THR A 575 -12.88 -4.95 5.78
CA THR A 575 -13.96 -4.63 4.85
C THR A 575 -13.39 -4.11 3.53
N TRP A 576 -12.43 -3.19 3.58
CA TRP A 576 -11.83 -2.60 2.38
C TRP A 576 -11.16 -3.64 1.48
N ARG A 577 -10.43 -4.60 2.09
CA ARG A 577 -9.73 -5.68 1.38
C ARG A 577 -10.65 -6.59 0.58
N THR A 578 -11.94 -6.63 0.88
CA THR A 578 -12.91 -7.43 0.10
C THR A 578 -13.78 -6.55 -0.80
N ASN A 579 -14.13 -5.34 -0.36
CA ASN A 579 -15.02 -4.45 -1.09
C ASN A 579 -14.39 -3.93 -2.39
N GLY A 580 -13.21 -3.33 -2.33
CA GLY A 580 -12.51 -2.81 -3.51
C GLY A 580 -12.27 -3.89 -4.57
N PRO A 581 -11.63 -5.03 -4.21
CA PRO A 581 -11.45 -6.16 -5.13
C PRO A 581 -12.76 -6.73 -5.68
N GLY A 582 -13.84 -6.75 -4.89
CA GLY A 582 -15.17 -7.16 -5.34
C GLY A 582 -15.72 -6.26 -6.45
N VAL A 583 -15.61 -4.93 -6.31
CA VAL A 583 -16.03 -3.96 -7.34
C VAL A 583 -15.17 -4.09 -8.60
N LEU A 584 -13.85 -4.23 -8.45
CA LEU A 584 -12.94 -4.46 -9.59
C LEU A 584 -13.28 -5.76 -10.33
N GLY A 585 -13.65 -6.82 -9.60
CA GLY A 585 -14.13 -8.09 -10.15
C GLY A 585 -15.40 -7.96 -10.99
N GLN A 586 -16.31 -7.05 -10.63
CA GLN A 586 -17.49 -6.74 -11.45
C GLN A 586 -17.11 -5.93 -12.69
N GLN A 587 -16.29 -4.88 -12.52
CA GLN A 587 -15.91 -3.97 -13.60
C GLN A 587 -15.08 -4.65 -14.69
N VAL A 588 -14.18 -5.57 -14.34
CA VAL A 588 -13.40 -6.31 -15.35
C VAL A 588 -14.32 -7.13 -16.25
N THR A 589 -15.32 -7.82 -15.72
CA THR A 589 -16.30 -8.59 -16.55
C THR A 589 -17.30 -7.70 -17.28
N ALA A 590 -17.55 -6.49 -16.77
CA ALA A 590 -18.39 -5.51 -17.45
C ALA A 590 -17.70 -4.98 -18.71
N GLN A 591 -16.39 -4.79 -18.68
CA GLN A 591 -15.62 -4.16 -19.76
C GLN A 591 -14.91 -5.14 -20.69
N TYR A 592 -14.62 -6.36 -20.24
CA TYR A 592 -13.87 -7.35 -21.01
C TYR A 592 -14.72 -8.58 -21.31
N PHE A 593 -14.47 -9.18 -22.47
CA PHE A 593 -15.06 -10.46 -22.86
C PHE A 593 -14.36 -11.64 -22.17
N ASN A 594 -14.98 -12.82 -22.27
CA ASN A 594 -14.46 -14.03 -21.65
C ASN A 594 -13.15 -14.52 -22.29
N ASP A 595 -12.87 -14.14 -23.52
CA ASP A 595 -11.60 -14.39 -24.21
C ASP A 595 -10.50 -13.36 -23.87
N GLY A 596 -10.83 -12.36 -23.03
CA GLY A 596 -9.91 -11.35 -22.53
C GLY A 596 -9.92 -10.04 -23.32
N TRP A 597 -10.59 -9.94 -24.47
CA TRP A 597 -10.60 -8.70 -25.23
C TRP A 597 -11.39 -7.60 -24.53
N LEU A 598 -10.91 -6.36 -24.70
CA LEU A 598 -11.68 -5.20 -24.27
C LEU A 598 -12.89 -5.10 -25.18
N LYS A 599 -14.08 -4.92 -24.60
CA LYS A 599 -15.32 -4.91 -25.38
C LYS A 599 -15.27 -3.86 -26.48
N ASP A 600 -14.66 -2.70 -26.21
CA ASP A 600 -14.39 -1.56 -27.10
C ASP A 600 -13.79 -1.90 -28.49
N GLY A 601 -13.12 -3.06 -28.59
CA GLY A 601 -12.58 -3.55 -29.86
C GLY A 601 -11.29 -2.87 -30.31
N ASP A 602 -10.75 -1.91 -29.55
CA ASP A 602 -9.51 -1.20 -29.86
C ASP A 602 -8.31 -1.68 -29.01
N LEU A 603 -7.19 -1.98 -29.66
CA LEU A 603 -6.00 -2.49 -28.99
C LEU A 603 -5.29 -1.42 -28.14
N SER A 604 -5.33 -0.14 -28.53
CA SER A 604 -4.72 0.93 -27.73
C SER A 604 -5.47 1.13 -26.41
N TYR A 605 -6.80 1.16 -26.46
CA TYR A 605 -7.63 1.23 -25.27
C TYR A 605 -7.52 -0.05 -24.44
N HIS A 606 -7.41 -1.21 -25.08
CA HIS A 606 -7.16 -2.47 -24.37
C HIS A 606 -5.87 -2.44 -23.55
N ILE A 607 -4.73 -2.08 -24.16
CA ILE A 607 -3.44 -2.01 -23.46
C ILE A 607 -3.49 -0.99 -22.33
N SER A 608 -4.14 0.16 -22.56
CA SER A 608 -4.25 1.22 -21.55
C SER A 608 -5.14 0.78 -20.37
N GLY A 609 -6.27 0.15 -20.65
CA GLY A 609 -7.24 -0.30 -19.66
C GLY A 609 -6.75 -1.43 -18.76
N ILE A 610 -5.70 -2.18 -19.16
CA ILE A 610 -5.07 -3.16 -18.25
C ILE A 610 -4.48 -2.44 -17.03
N GLU A 611 -3.91 -1.24 -17.19
CA GLU A 611 -3.26 -0.52 -16.08
C GLU A 611 -4.25 -0.14 -14.98
N ASP A 612 -5.50 0.17 -15.34
CA ASP A 612 -6.58 0.51 -14.41
C ASP A 612 -6.83 -0.60 -13.37
N PHE A 613 -6.52 -1.85 -13.72
CA PHE A 613 -6.66 -3.03 -12.86
C PHE A 613 -5.33 -3.56 -12.32
N ARG A 614 -4.24 -3.43 -13.11
CA ARG A 614 -2.92 -4.03 -12.84
C ARG A 614 -2.37 -3.65 -11.48
N SER A 615 -2.42 -2.36 -11.15
CA SER A 615 -1.84 -1.82 -9.92
C SER A 615 -2.52 -2.38 -8.66
N SER A 616 -3.84 -2.60 -8.71
CA SER A 616 -4.64 -3.21 -7.63
C SER A 616 -4.28 -4.68 -7.41
N LEU A 617 -4.04 -5.44 -8.48
CA LEU A 617 -3.56 -6.82 -8.35
C LEU A 617 -2.14 -6.87 -7.80
N LEU A 618 -1.26 -5.98 -8.29
CA LEU A 618 0.14 -5.96 -7.88
C LEU A 618 0.28 -5.61 -6.39
N VAL A 619 -0.43 -4.58 -5.89
CA VAL A 619 -0.38 -4.23 -4.45
C VAL A 619 -0.88 -5.39 -3.60
N ALA A 620 -1.89 -6.13 -4.05
CA ALA A 620 -2.36 -7.31 -3.33
C ALA A 620 -1.33 -8.45 -3.35
N GLN A 621 -0.72 -8.76 -4.50
CA GLN A 621 0.31 -9.79 -4.59
C GLN A 621 1.52 -9.50 -3.71
N LEU A 622 2.02 -8.26 -3.72
CA LEU A 622 3.15 -7.83 -2.88
C LEU A 622 2.85 -7.93 -1.38
N ASN A 623 1.57 -7.93 -0.99
CA ASN A 623 1.12 -7.98 0.40
C ASN A 623 0.39 -9.30 0.75
N GLY A 624 0.50 -10.34 -0.08
CA GLY A 624 -0.13 -11.64 0.15
C GLY A 624 -1.66 -11.64 0.12
N GLY A 625 -2.28 -10.61 -0.46
CA GLY A 625 -3.72 -10.36 -0.52
C GLY A 625 -4.41 -10.76 -1.82
N GLU A 626 -3.75 -11.47 -2.74
CA GLU A 626 -4.35 -11.88 -4.02
C GLU A 626 -5.65 -12.67 -3.82
N SER A 627 -5.74 -13.49 -2.77
CA SER A 627 -6.92 -14.32 -2.47
C SER A 627 -8.19 -13.53 -2.14
N TYR A 628 -8.08 -12.22 -1.89
CA TYR A 628 -9.26 -11.37 -1.68
C TYR A 628 -9.94 -10.96 -2.99
N PHE A 629 -9.26 -11.12 -4.13
CA PHE A 629 -9.88 -10.92 -5.43
C PHE A 629 -10.79 -12.09 -5.79
N PRO A 630 -11.96 -11.82 -6.39
CA PRO A 630 -12.75 -12.85 -7.04
C PRO A 630 -11.94 -13.64 -8.08
N SER A 631 -12.16 -14.95 -8.19
CA SER A 631 -11.39 -15.82 -9.11
C SER A 631 -11.53 -15.43 -10.58
N ASN A 632 -12.67 -14.83 -10.97
CA ASN A 632 -12.88 -14.29 -12.30
C ASN A 632 -11.96 -13.09 -12.59
N PHE A 633 -11.50 -12.34 -11.59
CA PHE A 633 -10.66 -11.17 -11.79
C PHE A 633 -9.27 -11.54 -12.27
N VAL A 634 -8.55 -12.39 -11.52
CA VAL A 634 -7.19 -12.80 -11.86
C VAL A 634 -7.16 -13.54 -13.20
N SER A 635 -8.15 -14.41 -13.44
CA SER A 635 -8.28 -15.13 -14.72
C SER A 635 -8.58 -14.19 -15.89
N SER A 636 -9.38 -13.13 -15.70
CA SER A 636 -9.62 -12.12 -16.73
C SER A 636 -8.35 -11.32 -17.03
N MET A 637 -7.64 -10.86 -15.99
CA MET A 637 -6.37 -10.14 -16.13
C MET A 637 -5.33 -10.94 -16.91
N ARG A 638 -5.23 -12.26 -16.66
CA ARG A 638 -4.34 -13.14 -17.43
C ARG A 638 -4.69 -13.13 -18.92
N LYS A 639 -5.97 -13.32 -19.25
CA LYS A 639 -6.46 -13.32 -20.65
C LYS A 639 -6.28 -11.97 -21.32
N MET A 640 -6.48 -10.87 -20.61
CA MET A 640 -6.20 -9.52 -21.12
C MET A 640 -4.72 -9.39 -21.51
N THR A 641 -3.79 -9.84 -20.66
CA THR A 641 -2.36 -9.81 -21.01
C THR A 641 -2.01 -10.77 -22.14
N ASP A 642 -2.73 -11.89 -22.29
CA ASP A 642 -2.55 -12.83 -23.41
C ASP A 642 -3.00 -12.20 -24.74
N VAL A 643 -4.04 -11.36 -24.76
CA VAL A 643 -4.42 -10.56 -25.94
C VAL A 643 -3.23 -9.72 -26.39
N VAL A 644 -2.64 -8.92 -25.50
CA VAL A 644 -1.49 -8.07 -25.85
C VAL A 644 -0.31 -8.89 -26.36
N MET A 645 0.04 -9.98 -25.67
CA MET A 645 1.12 -10.88 -26.09
C MET A 645 0.90 -11.39 -27.53
N ASN A 646 -0.33 -11.78 -27.86
CA ASN A 646 -0.64 -12.34 -29.17
C ASN A 646 -0.86 -11.28 -30.27
N MET A 647 -1.15 -10.04 -29.93
CA MET A 647 -1.31 -8.98 -30.93
C MET A 647 0.00 -8.31 -31.34
N ILE A 648 1.09 -8.49 -30.58
CA ILE A 648 2.39 -7.90 -30.90
C ILE A 648 3.06 -8.64 -32.06
N TYR A 649 3.44 -7.90 -33.10
CA TYR A 649 4.30 -8.39 -34.17
C TYR A 649 5.75 -8.63 -33.70
N PRO A 650 6.55 -9.48 -34.37
CA PRO A 650 7.90 -9.82 -33.92
C PRO A 650 8.91 -8.65 -33.78
N ASP A 651 8.63 -7.49 -34.39
CA ASP A 651 9.42 -6.26 -34.23
C ASP A 651 8.94 -5.37 -33.06
N TYR A 652 7.97 -5.85 -32.28
CA TYR A 652 7.27 -5.10 -31.23
C TYR A 652 6.40 -3.96 -31.74
N SER A 653 5.88 -4.07 -32.96
CA SER A 653 4.82 -3.19 -33.45
C SER A 653 3.42 -3.76 -33.24
N VAL A 654 2.47 -2.82 -33.25
CA VAL A 654 1.00 -2.92 -33.25
C VAL A 654 0.29 -3.26 -34.56
N PRO A 655 -0.77 -4.10 -34.65
CA PRO A 655 -1.79 -3.91 -35.67
C PRO A 655 -2.40 -2.51 -35.56
N ASN A 656 -2.70 -1.86 -36.68
CA ASN A 656 -3.21 -0.49 -36.72
C ASN A 656 -4.74 -0.44 -36.96
N MET A 657 -5.44 -1.51 -36.59
CA MET A 657 -6.89 -1.70 -36.78
C MET A 657 -7.74 -0.86 -35.81
N ALA A 658 -9.01 -0.61 -36.17
CA ALA A 658 -9.91 0.25 -35.40
C ALA A 658 -9.27 1.64 -35.14
N ASP A 659 -9.40 2.18 -33.93
CA ASP A 659 -8.80 3.46 -33.55
C ASP A 659 -7.36 3.32 -33.00
N THR A 660 -6.69 2.21 -33.34
CA THR A 660 -5.37 1.90 -32.80
C THR A 660 -4.36 2.87 -33.37
N ARG A 661 -3.54 3.44 -32.48
CA ARG A 661 -2.49 4.40 -32.83
C ARG A 661 -1.15 3.68 -32.73
N ALA A 662 -0.84 2.79 -33.68
CA ALA A 662 0.31 1.89 -33.57
C ALA A 662 1.63 2.61 -33.23
N ALA A 663 1.85 3.83 -33.75
CA ALA A 663 3.05 4.62 -33.45
C ALA A 663 3.16 5.12 -31.99
N SER A 664 2.05 5.13 -31.24
CA SER A 664 2.05 5.47 -29.81
C SER A 664 2.60 4.33 -28.94
N TRP A 665 2.59 3.10 -29.47
CA TRP A 665 3.05 1.89 -28.80
C TRP A 665 4.45 1.50 -29.27
N THR A 666 5.42 2.36 -28.96
CA THR A 666 6.83 2.07 -29.25
C THR A 666 7.28 0.78 -28.58
N LYS A 667 8.30 0.12 -29.13
CA LYS A 667 8.93 -1.06 -28.52
C LYS A 667 9.24 -0.86 -27.04
N SER A 668 9.81 0.29 -26.66
CA SER A 668 10.10 0.59 -25.25
C SER A 668 8.86 0.61 -24.35
N VAL A 669 7.73 1.13 -24.83
CA VAL A 669 6.47 1.16 -24.07
C VAL A 669 5.89 -0.25 -23.95
N LEU A 670 5.84 -1.01 -25.05
CA LEU A 670 5.32 -2.37 -25.05
C LEU A 670 6.17 -3.32 -24.20
N THR A 671 7.50 -3.27 -24.33
CA THR A 671 8.40 -4.08 -23.48
C THR A 671 8.24 -3.73 -22.00
N ARG A 672 8.04 -2.45 -21.64
CA ARG A 672 7.73 -2.07 -20.26
C ARG A 672 6.41 -2.70 -19.79
N ASN A 673 5.36 -2.64 -20.60
CA ASN A 673 4.06 -3.22 -20.28
C ASN A 673 4.16 -4.75 -20.14
N LEU A 674 4.84 -5.44 -21.07
CA LEU A 674 5.09 -6.87 -21.00
C LEU A 674 5.87 -7.28 -19.74
N LYS A 675 6.87 -6.49 -19.32
CA LYS A 675 7.58 -6.72 -18.05
C LYS A 675 6.68 -6.54 -16.84
N ASN A 676 5.78 -5.56 -16.88
CA ASN A 676 4.77 -5.40 -15.83
C ASN A 676 3.81 -6.61 -15.77
N TYR A 677 3.42 -7.15 -16.92
CA TYR A 677 2.57 -8.35 -16.99
C TYR A 677 3.31 -9.61 -16.54
N MET A 678 4.57 -9.77 -16.95
CA MET A 678 5.47 -10.83 -16.48
C MET A 678 5.64 -10.81 -14.96
N THR A 679 5.65 -9.61 -14.35
CA THR A 679 5.71 -9.46 -12.89
C THR A 679 4.44 -9.98 -12.21
N LEU A 680 3.26 -9.76 -12.80
CA LEU A 680 1.99 -10.29 -12.29
C LEU A 680 1.85 -11.81 -12.50
N PHE A 681 2.33 -12.31 -13.64
CA PHE A 681 2.15 -13.68 -14.09
C PHE A 681 3.50 -14.33 -14.46
N PRO A 682 4.41 -14.52 -13.48
CA PRO A 682 5.75 -15.07 -13.73
C PRO A 682 5.71 -16.54 -14.18
N ASP A 683 4.58 -17.22 -14.03
CA ASP A 683 4.33 -18.58 -14.49
C ASP A 683 4.05 -18.67 -16.01
N ASN A 684 3.75 -17.55 -16.67
CA ASN A 684 3.53 -17.52 -18.11
C ASN A 684 4.87 -17.45 -18.87
N ALA A 685 5.41 -18.61 -19.26
CA ALA A 685 6.70 -18.73 -19.92
C ALA A 685 6.74 -18.07 -21.31
N GLY A 686 5.61 -18.01 -22.03
CA GLY A 686 5.48 -17.32 -23.32
C GLY A 686 5.56 -15.81 -23.18
N LEU A 687 4.81 -15.27 -22.21
CA LEU A 687 4.88 -13.86 -21.85
C LEU A 687 6.27 -13.46 -21.36
N THR A 688 6.91 -14.32 -20.56
CA THR A 688 8.29 -14.11 -20.08
C THR A 688 9.27 -14.05 -21.25
N TRP A 689 9.12 -14.94 -22.23
CA TRP A 689 9.94 -14.94 -23.45
C TRP A 689 9.78 -13.64 -24.24
N LEU A 690 8.55 -13.17 -24.44
CA LEU A 690 8.30 -11.92 -25.13
C LEU A 690 8.78 -10.70 -24.31
N ALA A 691 8.55 -10.67 -23.00
CA ALA A 691 8.97 -9.56 -22.14
C ALA A 691 10.51 -9.40 -22.04
N THR A 692 11.25 -10.49 -22.27
CA THR A 692 12.71 -10.55 -22.16
C THR A 692 13.41 -10.72 -23.52
N GLU A 693 12.67 -10.59 -24.62
CA GLU A 693 13.19 -10.74 -25.98
C GLU A 693 13.94 -12.08 -26.19
N GLY A 694 13.43 -13.14 -25.56
CA GLY A 694 13.96 -14.49 -25.64
C GLY A 694 15.09 -14.83 -24.66
N ALA A 695 15.49 -13.90 -23.79
CA ALA A 695 16.52 -14.18 -22.78
C ALA A 695 16.05 -15.16 -21.69
N GLN A 696 14.75 -15.22 -21.40
CA GLN A 696 14.14 -16.12 -20.42
C GLN A 696 12.82 -16.71 -20.96
N GLY A 697 12.23 -17.67 -20.25
CA GLY A 697 10.95 -18.28 -20.67
C GLY A 697 11.08 -19.19 -21.89
N THR A 698 9.95 -19.46 -22.56
CA THR A 698 9.89 -20.34 -23.75
C THR A 698 9.04 -19.71 -24.84
N GLN A 699 9.55 -19.70 -26.08
CA GLN A 699 8.82 -19.22 -27.25
C GLN A 699 7.48 -19.96 -27.39
N PRO A 700 6.34 -19.27 -27.57
CA PRO A 700 5.07 -19.94 -27.79
C PRO A 700 5.05 -20.72 -29.11
N THR A 701 4.30 -21.83 -29.16
CA THR A 701 4.28 -22.75 -30.31
C THR A 701 2.97 -22.74 -31.11
N THR A 702 1.99 -21.93 -30.72
CA THR A 702 0.67 -21.92 -31.35
C THR A 702 0.68 -21.12 -32.65
N ASN A 703 0.27 -21.76 -33.75
CA ASN A 703 0.15 -21.10 -35.06
C ASN A 703 -1.09 -20.22 -35.14
N VAL A 704 -2.24 -20.69 -34.62
CA VAL A 704 -3.52 -19.96 -34.68
C VAL A 704 -4.05 -19.67 -33.29
N VAL A 705 -4.25 -18.39 -33.00
CA VAL A 705 -4.87 -17.92 -31.76
C VAL A 705 -6.15 -17.18 -32.12
N THR A 706 -7.24 -17.49 -31.43
CA THR A 706 -8.56 -16.93 -31.72
C THR A 706 -9.13 -16.24 -30.50
N PHE A 707 -9.77 -15.09 -30.74
CA PHE A 707 -10.53 -14.32 -29.78
C PHE A 707 -11.92 -14.08 -30.35
N PRO A 708 -12.82 -15.09 -30.33
CA PRO A 708 -14.09 -15.03 -31.04
C PRO A 708 -15.06 -13.98 -30.49
N ASP A 709 -14.99 -13.64 -29.19
CA ASP A 709 -15.86 -12.63 -28.57
C ASP A 709 -15.36 -11.21 -28.91
N GLY A 710 -14.04 -11.02 -28.90
CA GLY A 710 -13.41 -9.78 -29.37
C GLY A 710 -13.41 -9.62 -30.89
N GLY A 711 -13.54 -10.72 -31.62
CA GLY A 711 -13.50 -10.77 -33.08
C GLY A 711 -12.11 -10.61 -33.68
N TYR A 712 -11.06 -11.01 -32.97
CA TYR A 712 -9.68 -10.95 -33.46
C TYR A 712 -9.06 -12.33 -33.59
N TYR A 713 -8.26 -12.52 -34.63
CA TYR A 713 -7.65 -13.81 -34.93
C TYR A 713 -6.23 -13.61 -35.43
N VAL A 714 -5.32 -14.47 -35.00
CA VAL A 714 -3.92 -14.40 -35.39
C VAL A 714 -3.49 -15.73 -35.97
N MET A 715 -2.94 -15.70 -37.18
CA MET A 715 -2.33 -16.86 -37.83
C MET A 715 -0.85 -16.56 -38.08
N ARG A 716 0.06 -17.32 -37.48
CA ARG A 716 1.51 -17.10 -37.56
C ARG A 716 2.29 -18.38 -37.80
N THR A 717 3.51 -18.25 -38.31
CA THR A 717 4.46 -19.36 -38.46
C THR A 717 5.43 -19.48 -37.27
N GLY A 718 5.54 -18.42 -36.48
CA GLY A 718 6.45 -18.31 -35.35
C GLY A 718 6.44 -16.89 -34.76
N TRP A 719 7.49 -16.53 -34.02
CA TRP A 719 7.55 -15.33 -33.19
C TRP A 719 8.79 -14.46 -33.45
N THR A 720 9.56 -14.77 -34.49
CA THR A 720 10.84 -14.10 -34.79
C THR A 720 10.71 -13.17 -35.99
N MET A 721 11.74 -12.35 -36.22
CA MET A 721 11.85 -11.46 -37.38
C MET A 721 11.82 -12.18 -38.74
N GLN A 722 11.86 -13.53 -38.78
CA GLN A 722 11.83 -14.33 -40.01
C GLN A 722 10.47 -15.01 -40.28
N ASP A 723 9.54 -14.86 -39.35
CA ASP A 723 8.24 -15.51 -39.42
C ASP A 723 7.22 -14.71 -40.25
N LEU A 724 6.02 -15.25 -40.36
CA LEU A 724 4.85 -14.58 -40.89
C LEU A 724 3.81 -14.47 -39.78
N MET A 725 3.04 -13.39 -39.79
CA MET A 725 1.93 -13.18 -38.88
C MET A 725 0.84 -12.39 -39.60
N MET A 726 -0.33 -12.99 -39.74
CA MET A 726 -1.55 -12.32 -40.19
C MET A 726 -2.45 -12.09 -39.00
N VAL A 727 -2.93 -10.86 -38.86
CA VAL A 727 -3.94 -10.48 -37.87
C VAL A 727 -5.22 -10.16 -38.63
N LEU A 728 -6.32 -10.75 -38.19
CA LEU A 728 -7.64 -10.58 -38.79
C LEU A 728 -8.63 -10.03 -37.78
N GLN A 729 -9.58 -9.26 -38.28
CA GLN A 729 -10.67 -8.71 -37.50
C GLN A 729 -12.00 -9.07 -38.16
N ASN A 730 -12.89 -9.70 -37.39
CA ASN A 730 -14.27 -9.97 -37.75
C ASN A 730 -15.10 -9.94 -36.46
N THR A 731 -15.50 -8.73 -36.10
CA THR A 731 -16.08 -8.35 -34.82
C THR A 731 -17.51 -8.86 -34.70
N PRO A 732 -17.85 -9.66 -33.67
CA PRO A 732 -19.21 -10.15 -33.47
C PRO A 732 -20.12 -9.12 -32.80
N ASP A 733 -21.38 -9.52 -32.64
CA ASP A 733 -22.40 -8.77 -31.91
C ASP A 733 -21.90 -8.51 -30.49
N GLY A 734 -22.01 -7.26 -30.05
CA GLY A 734 -21.43 -6.75 -28.82
C GLY A 734 -22.34 -5.69 -28.18
N PRO A 735 -21.95 -5.09 -27.06
CA PRO A 735 -22.76 -4.03 -26.46
C PRO A 735 -22.97 -2.88 -27.48
N SER A 736 -24.20 -2.36 -27.49
CA SER A 736 -24.86 -1.66 -28.61
C SER A 736 -24.21 -0.36 -29.13
N GLU A 737 -23.14 0.13 -28.51
CA GLU A 737 -22.45 1.36 -28.95
C GLU A 737 -20.94 1.24 -28.69
N GLN A 738 -20.14 1.22 -29.76
CA GLN A 738 -18.68 1.29 -29.65
C GLN A 738 -18.09 2.19 -30.73
N TRP A 739 -17.92 3.45 -30.35
CA TRP A 739 -17.43 4.53 -31.20
C TRP A 739 -16.08 4.23 -31.89
N HIS A 740 -15.24 3.39 -31.28
CA HIS A 740 -13.89 3.07 -31.77
C HIS A 740 -13.84 1.96 -32.82
N ARG A 741 -14.92 1.19 -32.99
CA ARG A 741 -15.02 0.19 -34.07
C ARG A 741 -15.26 0.87 -35.41
N GLN A 742 -14.72 0.29 -36.47
CA GLN A 742 -14.90 0.75 -37.85
C GLN A 742 -15.72 -0.26 -38.66
N SER A 743 -16.12 0.10 -39.88
CA SER A 743 -16.80 -0.81 -40.79
C SER A 743 -15.78 -1.69 -41.52
N ASP A 744 -15.08 -2.55 -40.77
CA ASP A 744 -13.85 -3.22 -41.23
C ASP A 744 -13.89 -4.76 -41.12
N ASN A 745 -15.06 -5.35 -40.85
CA ASN A 745 -15.19 -6.81 -40.70
C ASN A 745 -14.60 -7.59 -41.89
N ASN A 746 -13.92 -8.68 -41.55
CA ASN A 746 -13.06 -9.51 -42.38
C ASN A 746 -11.75 -8.84 -42.86
N THR A 747 -11.40 -7.63 -42.46
CA THR A 747 -10.08 -7.04 -42.77
C THR A 747 -8.94 -7.88 -42.19
N PHE A 748 -7.74 -7.69 -42.74
CA PHE A 748 -6.52 -8.27 -42.21
C PHE A 748 -5.34 -7.31 -42.39
N GLU A 749 -4.34 -7.51 -41.55
CA GLU A 749 -2.96 -7.07 -41.79
C GLU A 749 -2.05 -8.29 -41.97
N LEU A 750 -0.96 -8.13 -42.72
CA LEU A 750 0.03 -9.18 -42.93
C LEU A 750 1.44 -8.63 -42.66
N TRP A 751 2.03 -9.13 -41.59
CA TRP A 751 3.45 -8.98 -41.30
C TRP A 751 4.23 -10.18 -41.85
N ALA A 752 5.30 -9.90 -42.59
CA ALA A 752 6.19 -10.91 -43.11
C ALA A 752 7.64 -10.43 -43.03
N LYS A 753 8.48 -11.19 -42.31
CA LYS A 753 9.93 -11.02 -42.28
C LYS A 753 10.43 -9.60 -42.02
N GLY A 754 9.77 -8.87 -41.11
CA GLY A 754 10.14 -7.51 -40.72
C GLY A 754 9.43 -6.38 -41.48
N ARG A 755 8.42 -6.68 -42.32
CA ARG A 755 7.61 -5.66 -43.01
C ARG A 755 6.12 -5.99 -42.87
N ASN A 756 5.31 -5.00 -42.54
CA ASN A 756 3.86 -5.08 -42.70
C ASN A 756 3.49 -4.71 -44.15
N PHE A 757 3.02 -5.69 -44.91
CA PHE A 757 2.67 -5.55 -46.34
C PHE A 757 1.25 -5.04 -46.56
N PHE A 758 0.40 -5.15 -45.54
CA PHE A 758 -0.99 -4.71 -45.59
C PHE A 758 -1.33 -3.97 -44.28
N PRO A 759 -0.64 -2.86 -43.93
CA PRO A 759 -1.00 -2.13 -42.73
C PRO A 759 -2.43 -1.59 -42.88
N ASP A 760 -3.22 -1.60 -41.81
CA ASP A 760 -4.54 -0.99 -41.83
C ASP A 760 -4.40 0.53 -42.04
N SER A 761 -5.43 1.15 -42.62
CA SER A 761 -5.44 2.59 -42.83
C SER A 761 -5.31 3.35 -41.51
N GLY A 762 -5.92 2.86 -40.43
CA GLY A 762 -5.81 3.41 -39.08
C GLY A 762 -6.99 4.27 -38.65
N ALA A 763 -6.84 4.92 -37.48
CA ALA A 763 -7.91 5.72 -36.86
C ALA A 763 -8.32 6.97 -37.65
N GLY A 764 -7.35 7.59 -38.34
CA GLY A 764 -7.51 8.90 -38.96
C GLY A 764 -7.68 10.03 -37.94
N SER A 765 -8.88 10.19 -37.38
CA SER A 765 -9.28 11.33 -36.54
C SER A 765 -10.38 10.94 -35.55
N TYR A 766 -10.48 11.61 -34.40
CA TYR A 766 -11.58 11.43 -33.45
C TYR A 766 -12.82 12.30 -33.72
N GLY A 767 -12.79 13.12 -34.78
CA GLY A 767 -13.90 14.02 -35.13
C GLY A 767 -13.94 15.31 -34.32
N GLY A 768 -15.12 15.93 -34.25
CA GLY A 768 -15.37 17.16 -33.48
C GLY A 768 -15.44 18.45 -34.32
N SER A 769 -15.04 18.41 -35.59
CA SER A 769 -15.25 19.47 -36.58
C SER A 769 -15.66 18.86 -37.93
N SER A 770 -16.17 19.66 -38.86
CA SER A 770 -16.54 19.16 -40.19
C SER A 770 -15.35 18.53 -40.94
N GLU A 771 -14.15 19.10 -40.80
CA GLU A 771 -12.92 18.59 -41.42
C GLU A 771 -12.49 17.26 -40.77
N THR A 772 -12.42 17.22 -39.44
CA THR A 772 -11.97 16.03 -38.70
C THR A 772 -12.99 14.89 -38.77
N ASN A 773 -14.28 15.20 -38.93
CA ASN A 773 -15.34 14.21 -39.20
C ASN A 773 -15.22 13.62 -40.61
N ALA A 774 -14.88 14.42 -41.62
CA ALA A 774 -14.65 13.89 -42.97
C ALA A 774 -13.45 12.92 -43.01
N ILE A 775 -12.39 13.22 -42.26
CA ILE A 775 -11.26 12.30 -42.05
C ILE A 775 -11.75 11.02 -41.38
N ARG A 776 -12.46 11.10 -40.24
CA ARG A 776 -13.03 9.95 -39.51
C ARG A 776 -13.82 9.04 -40.46
N SER A 777 -14.77 9.60 -41.21
CA SER A 777 -15.63 8.84 -42.13
C SER A 777 -14.85 8.18 -43.26
N ARG A 778 -13.79 8.82 -43.78
CA ARG A 778 -12.95 8.25 -44.84
C ARG A 778 -12.10 7.09 -44.33
N TYR A 779 -11.55 7.21 -43.13
CA TYR A 779 -10.74 6.15 -42.52
C TYR A 779 -11.57 4.94 -42.09
N GLY A 780 -12.76 5.16 -41.50
CA GLY A 780 -13.64 4.06 -41.09
C GLY A 780 -14.51 3.47 -42.20
N ALA A 781 -14.24 3.79 -43.48
CA ALA A 781 -14.99 3.25 -44.60
C ALA A 781 -14.49 1.85 -44.99
N THR A 782 -15.38 0.92 -45.31
CA THR A 782 -14.99 -0.47 -45.66
C THR A 782 -14.03 -0.56 -46.84
N THR A 783 -14.10 0.40 -47.77
CA THR A 783 -13.17 0.50 -48.91
C THR A 783 -11.74 0.89 -48.51
N ALA A 784 -11.52 1.42 -47.31
CA ALA A 784 -10.20 1.72 -46.75
C ALA A 784 -9.54 0.48 -46.10
N HIS A 785 -10.21 -0.67 -46.10
CA HIS A 785 -9.77 -1.91 -45.46
C HIS A 785 -9.61 -3.05 -46.49
N ASN A 786 -8.97 -4.14 -46.06
CA ASN A 786 -8.64 -5.27 -46.93
C ASN A 786 -9.78 -6.30 -46.96
N THR A 787 -10.98 -5.91 -47.42
CA THR A 787 -12.19 -6.74 -47.34
C THR A 787 -13.12 -6.55 -48.53
N LEU A 788 -14.23 -7.29 -48.56
CA LEU A 788 -15.24 -7.27 -49.61
C LEU A 788 -16.27 -6.17 -49.37
N THR A 789 -16.70 -5.48 -50.44
CA THR A 789 -17.83 -4.54 -50.42
C THR A 789 -18.89 -4.87 -51.47
N LEU A 790 -20.11 -4.38 -51.26
CA LEU A 790 -21.16 -4.32 -52.30
C LEU A 790 -21.40 -2.86 -52.69
N ASP A 791 -21.16 -2.52 -53.95
CA ASP A 791 -21.22 -1.17 -54.51
C ASP A 791 -20.37 -0.14 -53.72
N GLY A 792 -19.25 -0.57 -53.14
CA GLY A 792 -18.40 0.27 -52.30
C GLY A 792 -19.03 0.76 -50.98
N LYS A 793 -20.16 0.19 -50.56
CA LYS A 793 -20.86 0.59 -49.33
C LYS A 793 -20.19 0.03 -48.08
N ASN A 794 -20.38 0.71 -46.96
CA ASN A 794 -19.88 0.25 -45.67
C ASN A 794 -20.64 -0.98 -45.15
N VAL A 795 -19.92 -1.91 -44.54
CA VAL A 795 -20.49 -3.01 -43.77
C VAL A 795 -21.16 -2.47 -42.49
N ALA A 796 -22.32 -3.02 -42.14
CA ALA A 796 -23.14 -2.55 -41.02
C ALA A 796 -23.73 -3.70 -40.18
N SER A 797 -23.06 -4.86 -40.15
CA SER A 797 -23.52 -6.06 -39.46
C SER A 797 -22.39 -6.79 -38.75
N ASP A 798 -22.76 -7.71 -37.87
CA ASP A 798 -21.83 -8.43 -36.98
C ASP A 798 -21.21 -9.69 -37.59
N GLY A 799 -19.93 -9.89 -37.32
CA GLY A 799 -19.16 -11.04 -37.75
C GLY A 799 -19.32 -12.27 -36.86
N ARG A 800 -18.78 -13.39 -37.30
CA ARG A 800 -18.59 -14.59 -36.48
C ARG A 800 -17.46 -15.46 -37.01
N MET A 801 -16.81 -16.17 -36.10
CA MET A 801 -15.95 -17.30 -36.44
C MET A 801 -16.81 -18.53 -36.69
N LEU A 802 -16.59 -19.20 -37.82
CA LEU A 802 -17.26 -20.47 -38.12
C LEU A 802 -16.38 -21.68 -37.78
N LYS A 803 -15.08 -21.59 -38.07
CA LYS A 803 -14.18 -22.75 -37.95
C LYS A 803 -12.72 -22.34 -37.80
N GLN A 804 -11.97 -23.11 -37.01
CA GLN A 804 -10.52 -23.21 -37.12
C GLN A 804 -10.15 -24.70 -37.13
N GLU A 805 -9.24 -25.10 -38.01
CA GLU A 805 -8.78 -26.49 -38.11
C GLU A 805 -7.35 -26.55 -38.66
N SER A 806 -6.55 -27.49 -38.16
CA SER A 806 -5.26 -27.85 -38.73
C SER A 806 -5.40 -29.11 -39.56
N LYS A 807 -4.94 -29.09 -40.82
CA LYS A 807 -4.99 -30.22 -41.74
C LYS A 807 -3.60 -30.59 -42.25
N SER A 808 -3.42 -31.88 -42.50
CA SER A 808 -2.19 -32.40 -43.10
C SER A 808 -2.53 -33.40 -44.20
N THR A 809 -1.81 -33.32 -45.30
CA THR A 809 -1.82 -34.30 -46.39
C THR A 809 -0.47 -35.02 -46.42
N SER A 810 -0.31 -36.00 -47.30
CA SER A 810 0.99 -36.66 -47.52
C SER A 810 2.08 -35.73 -48.06
N SER A 811 1.75 -34.51 -48.51
CA SER A 811 2.67 -33.63 -49.26
C SER A 811 2.76 -32.18 -48.78
N TYR A 812 1.84 -31.75 -47.91
CA TYR A 812 1.81 -30.42 -47.29
C TYR A 812 0.84 -30.41 -46.12
N ALA A 813 1.03 -29.46 -45.20
CA ALA A 813 0.09 -29.16 -44.13
C ALA A 813 -0.48 -27.75 -44.30
N TYR A 814 -1.63 -27.46 -43.69
CA TYR A 814 -2.17 -26.12 -43.64
C TYR A 814 -3.08 -25.92 -42.43
N GLU A 815 -3.10 -24.69 -41.92
CA GLU A 815 -4.16 -24.20 -41.03
C GLU A 815 -5.29 -23.61 -41.87
N VAL A 816 -6.53 -23.72 -41.42
CA VAL A 816 -7.68 -23.00 -41.99
C VAL A 816 -8.44 -22.26 -40.89
N LEU A 817 -8.74 -20.98 -41.14
CA LEU A 817 -9.64 -20.14 -40.34
C LEU A 817 -10.78 -19.65 -41.24
N VAL A 818 -12.02 -19.84 -40.80
CA VAL A 818 -13.21 -19.44 -41.56
C VAL A 818 -14.03 -18.44 -40.75
N LEU A 819 -14.21 -17.26 -41.34
CA LEU A 819 -14.93 -16.12 -40.79
C LEU A 819 -16.12 -15.80 -41.70
N GLU A 820 -17.20 -15.31 -41.12
CA GLU A 820 -18.40 -14.94 -41.86
C GLU A 820 -19.01 -13.66 -41.30
N ASN A 821 -19.58 -12.84 -42.18
CA ASN A 821 -20.29 -11.63 -41.82
C ASN A 821 -21.46 -11.42 -42.81
N PRO A 822 -22.72 -11.28 -42.36
CA PRO A 822 -23.87 -10.99 -43.21
C PRO A 822 -23.88 -9.52 -43.65
N SER A 823 -22.81 -9.11 -44.34
CA SER A 823 -22.36 -7.73 -44.49
C SER A 823 -23.41 -6.76 -45.01
N TYR A 824 -24.33 -7.25 -45.85
CA TYR A 824 -25.40 -6.48 -46.44
C TYR A 824 -26.70 -7.29 -46.46
N THR A 825 -27.82 -6.59 -46.57
CA THR A 825 -29.10 -7.25 -46.84
C THR A 825 -29.00 -8.05 -48.13
N GLY A 826 -29.14 -9.38 -48.03
CA GLY A 826 -29.06 -10.29 -49.15
C GLY A 826 -27.64 -10.65 -49.62
N LEU A 827 -26.57 -10.21 -48.93
CA LEU A 827 -25.20 -10.64 -49.22
C LEU A 827 -24.43 -10.93 -47.94
N THR A 828 -24.00 -12.18 -47.81
CA THR A 828 -23.09 -12.63 -46.75
C THR A 828 -21.70 -12.81 -47.32
N HIS A 829 -20.71 -12.25 -46.64
CA HIS A 829 -19.31 -12.42 -46.93
C HIS A 829 -18.72 -13.51 -46.03
N ARG A 830 -18.28 -14.62 -46.63
CA ARG A 830 -17.48 -15.64 -45.97
C ARG A 830 -16.04 -15.55 -46.45
N ARG A 831 -15.10 -15.42 -45.51
CA ARG A 831 -13.67 -15.40 -45.76
C ARG A 831 -13.01 -16.61 -45.13
N SER A 832 -12.28 -17.38 -45.92
CA SER A 832 -11.48 -18.51 -45.45
C SER A 832 -10.01 -18.26 -45.71
N ILE A 833 -9.19 -18.37 -44.67
CA ILE A 833 -7.75 -18.13 -44.73
C ILE A 833 -7.03 -19.44 -44.49
N PHE A 834 -6.20 -19.82 -45.44
CA PHE A 834 -5.35 -20.98 -45.36
C PHE A 834 -3.89 -20.55 -45.17
N LEU A 835 -3.24 -20.96 -44.08
CA LEU A 835 -1.78 -20.84 -43.93
C LEU A 835 -1.15 -22.15 -44.40
N VAL A 836 -0.55 -22.15 -45.59
CA VAL A 836 -0.10 -23.36 -46.28
C VAL A 836 1.40 -23.59 -46.07
N ASP A 837 1.77 -24.80 -45.64
CA ASP A 837 3.14 -25.25 -45.36
C ASP A 837 3.93 -24.32 -44.40
N ASN A 838 3.24 -23.50 -43.59
CA ASN A 838 3.83 -22.41 -42.82
C ASN A 838 4.70 -21.47 -43.68
N LYS A 839 4.26 -21.16 -44.91
CA LYS A 839 5.03 -20.41 -45.90
C LYS A 839 4.29 -19.28 -46.58
N PHE A 840 3.00 -19.43 -46.83
CA PHE A 840 2.21 -18.44 -47.55
C PHE A 840 0.73 -18.57 -47.20
N TYR A 841 -0.04 -17.54 -47.52
CA TYR A 841 -1.48 -17.52 -47.27
C TYR A 841 -2.25 -17.65 -48.57
N VAL A 842 -3.38 -18.36 -48.51
CA VAL A 842 -4.43 -18.35 -49.53
C VAL A 842 -5.70 -17.86 -48.88
N ILE A 843 -6.36 -16.87 -49.48
CA ILE A 843 -7.63 -16.31 -49.00
C ILE A 843 -8.70 -16.66 -50.03
N LEU A 844 -9.75 -17.33 -49.59
CA LEU A 844 -10.97 -17.55 -50.35
C LEU A 844 -12.04 -16.59 -49.82
N ASP A 845 -12.52 -15.70 -50.68
CA ASP A 845 -13.61 -14.77 -50.39
C ASP A 845 -14.85 -15.17 -51.18
N GLU A 846 -15.98 -15.32 -50.48
CA GLU A 846 -17.25 -15.75 -51.06
C GLU A 846 -18.34 -14.76 -50.65
N GLY A 847 -18.86 -13.99 -51.62
CA GLY A 847 -20.03 -13.13 -51.46
C GLY A 847 -21.28 -13.84 -51.97
N TYR A 848 -22.07 -14.45 -51.09
CA TYR A 848 -23.21 -15.28 -51.45
C TYR A 848 -24.55 -14.71 -50.95
N GLY A 849 -25.64 -15.04 -51.63
CA GLY A 849 -26.98 -14.54 -51.34
C GLY A 849 -27.67 -13.91 -52.55
N LEU A 850 -28.80 -13.24 -52.34
CA LEU A 850 -29.67 -12.73 -53.42
C LEU A 850 -29.33 -11.30 -53.88
N ALA A 851 -28.44 -10.58 -53.20
CA ALA A 851 -28.12 -9.21 -53.57
C ALA A 851 -27.45 -9.14 -54.94
N GLU A 852 -27.78 -8.07 -55.64
CA GLU A 852 -27.24 -7.72 -56.96
C GLU A 852 -26.40 -6.45 -56.83
N GLY A 853 -25.43 -6.30 -57.72
CA GLY A 853 -24.57 -5.12 -57.76
C GLY A 853 -23.13 -5.48 -58.09
N THR A 854 -22.22 -4.56 -57.77
CA THR A 854 -20.79 -4.82 -57.95
C THR A 854 -20.21 -5.31 -56.63
N VAL A 855 -19.79 -6.57 -56.60
CA VAL A 855 -19.00 -7.12 -55.50
C VAL A 855 -17.57 -6.70 -55.72
N ASN A 856 -17.02 -5.95 -54.78
CA ASN A 856 -15.66 -5.45 -54.87
C ASN A 856 -14.76 -6.08 -53.80
N LEU A 857 -13.60 -6.60 -54.19
CA LEU A 857 -12.57 -7.03 -53.24
C LEU A 857 -11.48 -5.96 -53.14
N ASN A 858 -11.33 -5.35 -51.97
CA ASN A 858 -10.46 -4.19 -51.74
C ASN A 858 -9.10 -4.60 -51.13
N PHE A 859 -8.03 -3.96 -51.58
CA PHE A 859 -6.67 -4.16 -51.06
C PHE A 859 -5.94 -2.82 -50.92
N ASN A 860 -5.37 -2.59 -49.73
CA ASN A 860 -4.61 -1.41 -49.37
C ASN A 860 -3.16 -1.82 -49.07
N VAL A 861 -2.25 -1.45 -49.97
CA VAL A 861 -0.89 -1.97 -50.00
C VAL A 861 0.03 -1.16 -49.08
N THR A 862 1.12 -1.76 -48.63
CA THR A 862 2.20 -1.07 -47.93
C THR A 862 2.72 0.14 -48.72
N PRO A 863 3.10 1.25 -48.07
CA PRO A 863 3.73 2.37 -48.74
C PRO A 863 5.02 1.97 -49.48
N GLY A 864 5.20 2.53 -50.67
CA GLY A 864 6.40 2.36 -51.49
C GLY A 864 6.27 3.18 -52.76
N ASP A 865 7.40 3.50 -53.38
CA ASP A 865 7.40 4.15 -54.69
C ASP A 865 7.01 3.18 -55.82
N ASP A 866 6.91 3.71 -57.05
CA ASP A 866 6.48 2.94 -58.22
C ASP A 866 7.42 1.78 -58.60
N SER A 867 8.69 1.82 -58.16
CA SER A 867 9.63 0.72 -58.35
C SER A 867 9.54 -0.34 -57.26
N GLN A 868 9.08 0.05 -56.07
CA GLN A 868 8.98 -0.82 -54.91
C GLN A 868 7.65 -1.58 -54.84
N VAL A 869 6.56 -0.96 -55.29
CA VAL A 869 5.22 -1.55 -55.28
C VAL A 869 4.62 -1.40 -56.67
N VAL A 870 4.46 -2.51 -57.38
CA VAL A 870 4.01 -2.54 -58.78
C VAL A 870 2.64 -3.21 -58.84
N LEU A 871 1.62 -2.49 -59.31
CA LEU A 871 0.28 -3.05 -59.54
C LEU A 871 0.29 -3.83 -60.86
N ASP A 872 -0.06 -5.11 -60.80
CA ASP A 872 -0.08 -6.03 -61.93
C ASP A 872 -1.53 -6.23 -62.38
N SER A 873 -2.12 -5.18 -62.97
CA SER A 873 -3.56 -5.13 -63.25
C SER A 873 -4.07 -6.28 -64.13
N SER A 874 -3.26 -6.76 -65.08
CA SER A 874 -3.60 -7.92 -65.93
C SER A 874 -3.59 -9.26 -65.20
N GLU A 875 -2.98 -9.33 -64.02
CA GLU A 875 -2.86 -10.55 -63.21
C GLU A 875 -3.66 -10.43 -61.89
N GLY A 876 -4.50 -9.39 -61.76
CA GLY A 876 -5.43 -9.27 -60.65
C GLY A 876 -4.76 -9.02 -59.30
N GLY A 877 -3.60 -8.35 -59.25
CA GLY A 877 -2.91 -8.12 -57.98
C GLY A 877 -1.74 -7.15 -58.06
N PHE A 878 -0.72 -7.38 -57.25
CA PHE A 878 0.51 -6.58 -57.21
C PHE A 878 1.70 -7.42 -56.79
N HIS A 879 2.90 -6.89 -57.02
CA HIS A 879 4.10 -7.40 -56.39
C HIS A 879 4.93 -6.26 -55.78
N THR A 880 5.83 -6.64 -54.89
CA THR A 880 6.85 -5.71 -54.38
C THR A 880 8.24 -6.08 -54.86
N ALA A 881 9.11 -5.08 -54.97
CA ALA A 881 10.51 -5.20 -55.36
C ALA A 881 11.44 -4.35 -54.47
N PHE A 882 11.22 -4.41 -53.15
CA PHE A 882 12.12 -3.84 -52.16
C PHE A 882 13.52 -4.49 -52.26
N GLY A 883 14.55 -3.66 -52.17
CA GLY A 883 15.95 -4.08 -52.34
C GLY A 883 16.54 -4.91 -51.21
N ASP A 884 15.81 -5.12 -50.11
CA ASP A 884 16.22 -5.96 -48.98
C ASP A 884 15.89 -7.44 -49.19
N GLY A 885 15.28 -7.81 -50.31
CA GLY A 885 14.89 -9.19 -50.61
C GLY A 885 13.73 -9.70 -49.76
N ASN A 886 12.98 -8.82 -49.07
CA ASN A 886 11.72 -9.17 -48.44
C ASN A 886 10.57 -8.64 -49.32
N ASN A 887 10.03 -9.50 -50.18
CA ASN A 887 9.02 -9.13 -51.15
C ASN A 887 7.76 -9.99 -51.04
N LEU A 888 6.67 -9.48 -51.59
CA LEU A 888 5.38 -10.16 -51.64
C LEU A 888 4.88 -10.22 -53.08
N TYR A 889 4.45 -11.41 -53.49
CA TYR A 889 3.74 -11.66 -54.73
C TYR A 889 2.26 -11.92 -54.42
N VAL A 890 1.37 -11.07 -54.93
CA VAL A 890 -0.08 -11.14 -54.65
C VAL A 890 -0.84 -11.25 -55.96
N ARG A 891 -1.70 -12.27 -56.06
CA ARG A 891 -2.57 -12.50 -57.22
C ARG A 891 -3.93 -12.96 -56.78
N SER A 892 -4.95 -12.48 -57.49
CA SER A 892 -6.33 -12.88 -57.27
C SER A 892 -6.94 -13.36 -58.58
N VAL A 893 -7.75 -14.42 -58.49
CA VAL A 893 -8.61 -14.89 -59.58
C VAL A 893 -10.04 -15.01 -59.08
N SER A 894 -11.01 -14.92 -60.00
CA SER A 894 -12.42 -15.08 -59.70
C SER A 894 -13.05 -16.17 -60.59
N ASP A 895 -14.15 -16.76 -60.10
CA ASP A 895 -15.03 -17.64 -60.88
C ASP A 895 -15.80 -16.89 -61.98
N LYS A 896 -15.73 -15.55 -61.98
CA LYS A 896 -16.41 -14.65 -62.93
C LYS A 896 -15.44 -13.67 -63.56
N VAL A 897 -15.91 -12.95 -64.58
CA VAL A 897 -15.15 -11.86 -65.20
C VAL A 897 -14.92 -10.76 -64.18
N MET A 898 -13.65 -10.50 -63.90
CA MET A 898 -13.17 -9.55 -62.89
C MET A 898 -12.51 -8.36 -63.57
N THR A 899 -12.79 -7.15 -63.08
CA THR A 899 -12.16 -5.91 -63.54
C THR A 899 -11.26 -5.34 -62.46
N PHE A 900 -10.04 -4.95 -62.84
CA PHE A 900 -9.09 -4.31 -61.93
C PHE A 900 -9.31 -2.79 -61.93
N ALA A 901 -9.46 -2.20 -60.75
CA ALA A 901 -9.57 -0.76 -60.56
C ALA A 901 -8.48 -0.24 -59.62
N GLU A 902 -7.54 0.54 -60.16
CA GLU A 902 -6.53 1.25 -59.37
C GLU A 902 -7.20 2.31 -58.48
N LYS A 903 -6.72 2.42 -57.22
CA LYS A 903 -7.18 3.39 -56.23
C LYS A 903 -5.99 4.06 -55.54
N GLN A 904 -6.23 5.26 -55.02
CA GLN A 904 -5.30 5.91 -54.12
C GLN A 904 -5.68 5.59 -52.68
N GLY A 905 -4.83 4.83 -51.98
CA GLY A 905 -4.97 4.56 -50.56
C GLY A 905 -4.20 5.56 -49.69
N PHE A 906 -4.40 5.43 -48.38
CA PHE A 906 -3.74 6.24 -47.35
C PHE A 906 -3.50 5.39 -46.10
N VAL A 907 -2.51 5.77 -45.28
CA VAL A 907 -2.24 5.16 -43.97
C VAL A 907 -1.82 6.23 -42.96
N ALA A 908 -2.27 6.09 -41.72
CA ALA A 908 -1.79 6.89 -40.61
C ALA A 908 -1.63 6.01 -39.35
N TYR A 909 -0.39 5.91 -38.85
CA TYR A 909 -0.07 5.16 -37.62
C TYR A 909 -0.37 5.93 -36.32
N ASN A 910 -0.93 7.14 -36.43
CA ASN A 910 -1.38 7.98 -35.34
C ASN A 910 -2.49 8.92 -35.84
N VAL A 911 -3.13 9.64 -34.93
CA VAL A 911 -4.18 10.62 -35.26
C VAL A 911 -3.61 11.70 -36.19
N VAL A 912 -4.30 11.94 -37.31
CA VAL A 912 -4.01 13.00 -38.28
C VAL A 912 -4.30 14.35 -37.63
N THR A 913 -3.30 15.22 -37.63
CA THR A 913 -3.36 16.57 -37.06
C THR A 913 -2.76 17.58 -38.04
N SER A 914 -2.56 18.83 -37.59
CA SER A 914 -1.80 19.82 -38.37
C SER A 914 -0.32 19.44 -38.52
N THR A 915 0.26 18.72 -37.56
CA THR A 915 1.69 18.37 -37.51
C THR A 915 1.98 16.91 -37.87
N TYR A 916 1.00 16.02 -37.77
CA TYR A 916 1.10 14.62 -38.19
C TYR A 916 0.17 14.36 -39.38
N LYS A 917 0.73 13.98 -40.53
CA LYS A 917 -0.01 13.77 -41.77
C LYS A 917 0.00 12.31 -42.19
N GLU A 918 -1.04 11.91 -42.90
CA GLU A 918 -1.13 10.60 -43.52
C GLU A 918 -0.07 10.40 -44.62
N THR A 919 0.25 9.15 -44.89
CA THR A 919 1.09 8.75 -46.02
C THR A 919 0.21 8.15 -47.11
N ALA A 920 0.34 8.67 -48.34
CA ALA A 920 -0.30 8.10 -49.50
C ALA A 920 0.31 6.74 -49.86
N ARG A 921 -0.52 5.78 -50.29
CA ARG A 921 -0.08 4.43 -50.70
C ARG A 921 -0.92 3.91 -51.86
N LYS A 922 -0.43 2.89 -52.55
CA LYS A 922 -1.20 2.24 -53.60
C LYS A 922 -2.33 1.39 -52.99
N ALA A 923 -3.48 1.41 -53.63
CA ALA A 923 -4.60 0.53 -53.32
C ALA A 923 -5.24 0.08 -54.64
N TYR A 924 -6.00 -1.00 -54.59
CA TYR A 924 -6.77 -1.45 -55.74
C TYR A 924 -8.02 -2.20 -55.31
N GLN A 925 -8.91 -2.37 -56.27
CA GLN A 925 -10.18 -3.02 -56.10
C GLN A 925 -10.42 -3.98 -57.28
N LEU A 926 -10.95 -5.16 -56.98
CA LEU A 926 -11.30 -6.17 -57.96
C LEU A 926 -12.82 -6.29 -58.03
N ASP A 927 -13.39 -5.93 -59.16
CA ASP A 927 -14.83 -5.78 -59.34
C ASP A 927 -15.41 -6.96 -60.13
N VAL A 928 -16.45 -7.58 -59.57
CA VAL A 928 -17.28 -8.58 -60.27
C VAL A 928 -18.73 -8.16 -60.15
N THR A 929 -19.43 -8.15 -61.29
CA THR A 929 -20.88 -7.96 -61.31
C THR A 929 -21.58 -9.22 -60.83
N LYS A 930 -22.39 -9.09 -59.78
CA LYS A 930 -23.23 -10.15 -59.24
C LYS A 930 -24.69 -9.92 -59.64
N SER A 931 -25.32 -10.95 -60.18
CA SER A 931 -26.77 -10.99 -60.41
C SER A 931 -27.49 -11.85 -59.36
N ALA A 932 -28.82 -11.75 -59.29
CA ALA A 932 -29.61 -12.53 -58.35
C ALA A 932 -29.62 -14.03 -58.67
N SER A 933 -29.30 -14.43 -59.91
CA SER A 933 -29.17 -15.84 -60.30
C SER A 933 -27.83 -16.45 -59.90
N ASP A 934 -26.87 -15.64 -59.48
CA ASP A 934 -25.57 -16.11 -59.01
C ASP A 934 -25.67 -16.54 -57.55
N GLU A 935 -25.39 -17.82 -57.27
CA GLU A 935 -25.35 -18.34 -55.89
C GLU A 935 -24.31 -17.59 -55.06
N ALA A 936 -23.13 -17.37 -55.63
CA ALA A 936 -22.04 -16.61 -55.05
C ALA A 936 -21.19 -15.90 -56.11
N VAL A 937 -20.41 -14.92 -55.66
CA VAL A 937 -19.18 -14.47 -56.31
C VAL A 937 -18.02 -14.98 -55.48
N ARG A 938 -17.01 -15.57 -56.12
CA ARG A 938 -15.88 -16.17 -55.41
C ARG A 938 -14.56 -15.61 -55.92
N TYR A 939 -13.65 -15.36 -55.00
CA TYR A 939 -12.27 -14.96 -55.27
C TYR A 939 -11.32 -15.89 -54.54
N VAL A 940 -10.21 -16.24 -55.18
CA VAL A 940 -9.05 -16.83 -54.49
C VAL A 940 -7.87 -15.91 -54.69
N THR A 941 -7.29 -15.47 -53.57
CA THR A 941 -6.10 -14.62 -53.51
C THR A 941 -4.94 -15.38 -52.87
N VAL A 942 -3.78 -15.37 -53.51
CA VAL A 942 -2.54 -15.87 -52.90
C VAL A 942 -1.69 -14.70 -52.39
N LEU A 943 -1.17 -14.82 -51.17
CA LEU A 943 -0.19 -13.90 -50.59
C LEU A 943 1.11 -14.69 -50.39
N TYR A 944 2.06 -14.54 -51.30
CA TYR A 944 3.26 -15.37 -51.38
C TYR A 944 4.55 -14.58 -51.08
N PRO A 945 5.11 -14.70 -49.86
CA PRO A 945 6.40 -14.09 -49.52
C PRO A 945 7.53 -14.70 -50.36
N THR A 946 8.36 -13.84 -50.95
CA THR A 946 9.44 -14.25 -51.87
C THR A 946 10.62 -13.29 -51.76
N THR A 947 11.80 -13.74 -52.18
CA THR A 947 12.97 -12.85 -52.34
C THR A 947 12.92 -12.05 -53.63
N ASP A 948 12.26 -12.60 -54.65
CA ASP A 948 12.10 -12.00 -55.98
C ASP A 948 10.74 -12.39 -56.52
N ALA A 949 9.84 -11.41 -56.65
CA ALA A 949 8.50 -11.65 -57.16
C ALA A 949 8.47 -11.92 -58.66
N SER A 950 9.45 -11.43 -59.42
CA SER A 950 9.56 -11.70 -60.86
C SER A 950 9.94 -13.15 -61.17
N ALA A 951 10.49 -13.88 -60.19
CA ALA A 951 10.89 -15.27 -60.32
C ALA A 951 9.77 -16.29 -60.00
N VAL A 952 8.64 -15.84 -59.45
CA VAL A 952 7.51 -16.72 -59.08
C VAL A 952 6.83 -17.24 -60.36
N LYS A 953 6.69 -18.57 -60.48
CA LYS A 953 6.11 -19.20 -61.67
C LYS A 953 4.59 -19.20 -61.61
N GLY A 954 4.00 -18.02 -61.85
CA GLY A 954 2.56 -17.81 -62.04
C GLY A 954 1.68 -18.27 -60.87
N PHE A 955 0.40 -17.94 -60.96
CA PHE A 955 -0.62 -18.40 -60.02
C PHE A 955 -1.86 -18.80 -60.81
N GLU A 956 -2.36 -20.00 -60.52
CA GLU A 956 -3.61 -20.52 -61.07
C GLU A 956 -4.45 -21.07 -59.91
N SER A 957 -5.77 -20.93 -59.98
CA SER A 957 -6.68 -21.57 -59.04
C SER A 957 -7.90 -22.13 -59.75
N ASP A 958 -8.32 -23.32 -59.34
CA ASP A 958 -9.66 -23.84 -59.56
C ASP A 958 -10.46 -23.59 -58.27
N LEU A 959 -11.53 -22.79 -58.38
CA LEU A 959 -12.35 -22.41 -57.23
C LEU A 959 -13.37 -23.51 -56.90
N GLY A 960 -13.70 -24.42 -57.82
CA GLY A 960 -14.82 -25.35 -57.69
C GLY A 960 -16.18 -24.64 -57.61
N GLU A 961 -17.20 -25.35 -57.13
CA GLU A 961 -18.55 -24.80 -56.90
C GLU A 961 -18.70 -24.25 -55.48
N TRP A 962 -19.58 -23.26 -55.29
CA TRP A 962 -19.93 -22.76 -53.97
C TRP A 962 -20.70 -23.83 -53.16
N SER A 963 -20.53 -23.83 -51.85
CA SER A 963 -21.33 -24.66 -50.94
C SER A 963 -21.60 -23.96 -49.61
N ALA A 964 -22.84 -24.05 -49.12
CA ALA A 964 -23.18 -23.54 -47.80
C ALA A 964 -22.44 -24.27 -46.66
N SER A 965 -22.04 -25.53 -46.85
CA SER A 965 -21.46 -26.40 -45.80
C SER A 965 -19.93 -26.49 -45.81
N GLY A 966 -19.24 -25.75 -46.67
CA GLY A 966 -17.78 -25.79 -46.76
C GLY A 966 -17.26 -25.23 -48.07
N ALA A 967 -15.97 -25.43 -48.32
CA ALA A 967 -15.35 -25.11 -49.60
C ALA A 967 -14.21 -26.08 -49.92
N SER A 968 -13.93 -26.25 -51.20
CA SER A 968 -12.78 -26.99 -51.72
C SER A 968 -12.23 -26.26 -52.94
N ILE A 969 -10.96 -25.88 -52.89
CA ILE A 969 -10.26 -25.18 -53.97
C ILE A 969 -8.94 -25.90 -54.29
N SER A 970 -8.44 -25.70 -55.50
CA SER A 970 -7.10 -26.12 -55.90
C SER A 970 -6.28 -24.91 -56.31
N VAL A 971 -5.13 -24.69 -55.68
CA VAL A 971 -4.20 -23.60 -55.98
C VAL A 971 -2.90 -24.16 -56.53
N ARG A 972 -2.40 -23.60 -57.63
CA ARG A 972 -1.09 -23.89 -58.17
C ARG A 972 -0.20 -22.65 -58.12
N ILE A 973 0.94 -22.77 -57.45
CA ILE A 973 1.98 -21.74 -57.37
C ILE A 973 3.35 -22.38 -57.38
N ASP A 974 4.31 -21.78 -58.08
CA ASP A 974 5.65 -22.33 -58.30
C ASP A 974 5.67 -23.77 -58.82
N GLY A 975 4.65 -24.10 -59.63
CA GLY A 975 4.49 -25.43 -60.21
C GLY A 975 4.02 -26.52 -59.24
N LYS A 976 3.77 -26.23 -57.97
CA LYS A 976 3.18 -27.16 -56.98
C LYS A 976 1.68 -26.87 -56.83
N THR A 977 0.87 -27.93 -56.79
CA THR A 977 -0.58 -27.86 -56.56
C THR A 977 -0.92 -28.17 -55.10
N TYR A 978 -1.85 -27.39 -54.55
CA TYR A 978 -2.36 -27.46 -53.20
C TYR A 978 -3.89 -27.53 -53.24
N ASN A 979 -4.46 -28.65 -52.83
CA ASN A 979 -5.90 -28.79 -52.62
C ASN A 979 -6.23 -28.40 -51.17
N LEU A 980 -7.02 -27.35 -51.01
CA LEU A 980 -7.36 -26.74 -49.72
C LEU A 980 -8.86 -26.85 -49.52
N SER A 981 -9.29 -27.35 -48.36
CA SER A 981 -10.71 -27.57 -48.11
C SER A 981 -11.07 -27.52 -46.63
N TYR A 982 -12.35 -27.29 -46.35
CA TYR A 982 -12.94 -27.43 -45.03
C TYR A 982 -14.42 -27.80 -45.13
N THR A 983 -14.96 -28.30 -44.02
CA THR A 983 -16.39 -28.58 -43.83
C THR A 983 -16.82 -27.94 -42.52
N LEU A 984 -17.93 -27.20 -42.56
CA LEU A 984 -18.47 -26.43 -41.44
C LEU A 984 -19.21 -27.32 -40.45
#